data_AF-A0A956CWF7-F1
#
_entry.id   AF-A0A956CWF7-F1
#
_cell.length_a   1.000
_cell.length_b   1.000
_cell.length_c   1.000
_cell.angle_alpha   90.00
_cell.angle_beta   90.00
_cell.angle_gamma   90.00
#
_symmetry.space_group_name_H-M   'P 1'
#
loop_
_entity.id
_entity.type
_entity.pdbx_description
1 polymer ?
#
loop_
_entity_poly.entity_id
_entity_poly.type
_entity_poly.pdbx_seq_one_letter_code
_entity_poly.pdbx_strand_id
1 'polypeptide(L)'
;MTWDRVAVLGLVLCGIGAGTVLPILRARARKDSASGGLTFHQPRRDAGERVVGTIVGLLGAGHLAWGPLYAWLGPEALFVHRVPTPVFVAGAALYFVGLAIVIEAQRTMGRSWRIGIDQNTTSLVTEGIYGWVRNPIYVGAIVCGWAITICTPSWITAGGALGYTVFIQIQARYEERHLRALHGAAFDAFTGRVGRFVPLPARTLRAPERAILARFAEAVIPAGGRLPAAGAATVPLVQQALDEAPAESARLVRGVLWGVETVCIIQEGERFGALDPRARERLVTRWLDEAPGLLRHALRGLVALVKTAHFDSPPVARAMGTRTWAPIAEQNPKWRTRLIDGAKREEDETIEVDAVVVGSGAGGAPVAYELAQRGHAVLVLEEGRWFPRYEMVGRASEARRKMFREGGQTLAVGNVMMPVWTGVTVGGSTTINSGTCYRTPRRVLRRWREELGLVELTDAAMDACFAKAEAILGVEPTPDHLLGGSAVAIRRGIEALGVTSHAIHRNAPGCDGQGRCMFGCPTGAKASTNESYVPRALELGAQLYARTRVTEVLVEGGRAVGVKARTAGGATITVRARVTVLACGALMTPILLRGQGLANRSGMVGENLSVHPAAPILARFPRRVAMQENVPQSWAIEALAEDGIMIEESGNPPEVVAVALPFVGAGFVETIERYDTLAAVGAMIEDGSRGSVRPGRGGRVAIRFSMSEDDAAKLQRGVVLAAELLLAAGAEEVYPAVRGFDAIRDAAGIAALRRARLAPEDFALSAVHPLGTARMGTDPSKSVVGPDHQCHDVPDLYVVDGAAVPTALGVNPQITIMAMAHRAAEILDARLQ
;
A
#
# COMPACT_ATOMS: atom_id res chain seq x y z
N MET A 1 -23.20 29.17 49.09
CA MET A 1 -22.37 28.64 47.98
C MET A 1 -22.42 27.12 48.08
N THR A 2 -22.86 26.42 47.02
CA THR A 2 -22.88 24.94 46.98
C THR A 2 -21.44 24.40 46.89
N TRP A 3 -21.18 23.19 47.41
CA TRP A 3 -19.81 22.60 47.50
C TRP A 3 -19.08 22.51 46.14
N ASP A 4 -19.82 22.27 45.06
CA ASP A 4 -19.33 22.29 43.68
C ASP A 4 -18.81 23.67 43.23
N ARG A 5 -19.42 24.77 43.65
CA ARG A 5 -18.93 26.14 43.33
C ARG A 5 -17.58 26.43 43.96
N VAL A 6 -17.37 26.00 45.21
CA VAL A 6 -16.08 26.14 45.91
C VAL A 6 -15.03 25.26 45.23
N ALA A 7 -15.40 24.03 44.88
CA ALA A 7 -14.49 23.07 44.27
C ALA A 7 -14.04 23.52 42.86
N VAL A 8 -14.95 23.97 41.99
CA VAL A 8 -14.61 24.47 40.65
C VAL A 8 -13.73 25.71 40.73
N LEU A 9 -14.04 26.65 41.64
CA LEU A 9 -13.19 27.82 41.87
C LEU A 9 -11.79 27.40 42.35
N GLY A 10 -11.70 26.45 43.28
CA GLY A 10 -10.44 25.89 43.77
C GLY A 10 -9.59 25.24 42.67
N LEU A 11 -10.20 24.41 41.80
CA LEU A 11 -9.53 23.79 40.66
C LEU A 11 -8.90 24.84 39.73
N VAL A 12 -9.66 25.88 39.39
CA VAL A 12 -9.20 26.94 38.48
C VAL A 12 -8.10 27.79 39.12
N LEU A 13 -8.23 28.15 40.41
CA LEU A 13 -7.21 28.88 41.16
C LEU A 13 -5.90 28.09 41.29
N CYS A 14 -5.95 26.77 41.51
CA CYS A 14 -4.76 25.91 41.47
C CYS A 14 -4.11 25.86 40.08
N GLY A 15 -4.93 25.87 39.02
CA GLY A 15 -4.45 25.96 37.63
C GLY A 15 -3.67 27.23 37.34
N ILE A 16 -4.13 28.38 37.85
CA ILE A 16 -3.43 29.69 37.75
C ILE A 16 -2.05 29.62 38.42
N GLY A 17 -1.96 29.00 39.61
CA GLY A 17 -0.69 28.86 40.33
C GLY A 17 0.38 28.10 39.55
N ALA A 18 0.00 27.00 38.89
CA ALA A 18 0.94 26.15 38.16
C ALA A 18 1.19 26.59 36.71
N GLY A 19 0.19 27.15 36.02
CA GLY A 19 0.29 27.57 34.62
C GLY A 19 0.94 28.94 34.40
N THR A 20 0.76 29.88 35.33
CA THR A 20 1.15 31.30 35.15
C THR A 20 2.07 31.82 36.24
N VAL A 21 1.89 31.42 37.51
CA VAL A 21 2.70 31.94 38.62
C VAL A 21 4.06 31.27 38.72
N LEU A 22 4.11 29.93 38.63
CA LEU A 22 5.37 29.16 38.69
C LEU A 22 6.42 29.60 37.64
N PRO A 23 6.03 29.88 36.39
CA PRO A 23 6.98 30.37 35.40
C PRO A 23 7.41 31.83 35.59
N ILE A 24 6.52 32.70 36.09
CA ILE A 24 6.86 34.10 36.44
C ILE A 24 7.82 34.15 37.63
N LEU A 25 7.62 33.32 38.65
CA LEU A 25 8.53 33.20 39.80
C LEU A 25 9.91 32.69 39.35
N ARG A 26 9.96 31.70 38.45
CA ARG A 26 11.22 31.20 37.85
C ARG A 26 11.90 32.23 36.94
N ALA A 27 11.15 33.05 36.22
CA ALA A 27 11.70 34.15 35.44
C ALA A 27 12.28 35.24 36.33
N ARG A 28 11.61 35.56 37.46
CA ARG A 28 12.10 36.52 38.46
C ARG A 28 13.29 36.01 39.27
N ALA A 29 13.39 34.72 39.55
CA ALA A 29 14.54 34.12 40.24
C ALA A 29 15.83 34.10 39.39
N ARG A 30 15.78 34.48 38.10
CA ARG A 30 16.94 34.60 37.20
C ARG A 30 17.56 36.01 37.16
N LYS A 31 17.16 36.91 38.07
CA LYS A 31 17.55 38.34 38.13
C LYS A 31 19.00 38.64 38.57
N ASP A 32 19.95 37.74 38.34
CA ASP A 32 21.39 38.04 38.46
C ASP A 32 22.06 38.32 37.10
N SER A 33 21.27 38.54 36.04
CA SER A 33 21.80 39.10 34.78
C SER A 33 21.14 40.44 34.48
N ALA A 34 21.98 41.45 34.24
CA ALA A 34 21.64 42.85 34.10
C ALA A 34 20.76 43.13 32.86
N SER A 35 19.45 42.90 32.98
CA SER A 35 18.42 43.62 32.23
C SER A 35 17.09 43.43 32.94
N GLY A 36 16.67 44.47 33.66
CA GLY A 36 15.39 44.49 34.37
C GLY A 36 14.23 44.56 33.38
N GLY A 37 13.58 43.43 33.11
CA GLY A 37 12.29 43.38 32.41
C GLY A 37 11.81 41.96 32.15
N LEU A 38 10.50 41.72 32.31
CA LEU A 38 9.82 40.61 31.62
C LEU A 38 9.76 41.00 30.14
N THR A 39 10.84 40.77 29.39
CA THR A 39 10.87 41.09 27.96
C THR A 39 10.14 40.00 27.19
N PHE A 40 8.91 40.31 26.78
CA PHE A 40 8.19 39.57 25.73
C PHE A 40 8.87 39.84 24.39
N HIS A 41 9.99 39.15 24.10
CA HIS A 41 10.52 39.16 22.75
C HIS A 41 9.61 38.32 21.86
N GLN A 42 8.69 38.97 21.14
CA GLN A 42 7.97 38.38 20.03
C GLN A 42 8.68 38.76 18.72
N PRO A 43 9.48 37.86 18.10
CA PRO A 43 9.95 38.10 16.74
C PRO A 43 8.76 38.06 15.75
N ARG A 44 8.96 38.63 14.56
CA ARG A 44 7.96 38.79 13.48
C ARG A 44 7.32 37.44 13.09
N ARG A 45 6.25 37.06 13.78
CA ARG A 45 5.29 36.03 13.37
C ARG A 45 4.63 36.42 12.03
N ASP A 46 4.28 35.43 11.21
CA ASP A 46 3.33 35.69 10.13
C ASP A 46 1.98 36.14 10.72
N ALA A 47 1.14 36.82 9.93
CA ALA A 47 -0.13 37.37 10.43
C ALA A 47 -1.08 36.28 10.99
N GLY A 48 -1.05 35.07 10.44
CA GLY A 48 -1.87 33.94 10.87
C GLY A 48 -1.41 33.36 12.20
N GLU A 49 -0.11 33.22 12.43
CA GLU A 49 0.46 32.72 13.68
C GLU A 49 0.15 33.67 14.86
N ARG A 50 0.16 35.00 14.63
CA ARG A 50 -0.28 35.95 15.66
C ARG A 50 -1.74 35.74 16.04
N VAL A 51 -2.62 35.60 15.05
CA VAL A 51 -4.06 35.40 15.27
C VAL A 51 -4.30 34.11 16.04
N VAL A 52 -3.70 33.00 15.61
CA VAL A 52 -3.84 31.70 16.28
C VAL A 52 -3.31 31.74 17.70
N GLY A 53 -2.10 32.30 17.91
CA GLY A 53 -1.51 32.42 19.24
C GLY A 53 -2.36 33.28 20.19
N THR A 54 -2.94 34.38 19.69
CA THR A 54 -3.86 35.22 20.47
C THR A 54 -5.14 34.45 20.83
N ILE A 55 -5.72 33.70 19.90
CA ILE A 55 -6.92 32.89 20.17
C ILE A 55 -6.63 31.81 21.21
N VAL A 56 -5.51 31.08 21.10
CA VAL A 56 -5.08 30.10 22.11
C VAL A 56 -4.91 30.78 23.48
N GLY A 57 -4.30 31.97 23.52
CA GLY A 57 -4.14 32.75 24.74
C GLY A 57 -5.48 33.17 25.36
N LEU A 58 -6.43 33.64 24.56
CA LEU A 58 -7.78 34.02 25.01
C LEU A 58 -8.56 32.80 25.53
N LEU A 59 -8.50 31.67 24.84
CA LEU A 59 -9.14 30.42 25.28
C LEU A 59 -8.51 29.93 26.59
N GLY A 60 -7.18 30.00 26.72
CA GLY A 60 -6.47 29.73 27.96
C GLY A 60 -6.92 30.65 29.10
N ALA A 61 -7.05 31.96 28.85
CA ALA A 61 -7.59 32.92 29.81
C ALA A 61 -9.05 32.61 30.19
N GLY A 62 -9.86 32.15 29.24
CA GLY A 62 -11.22 31.68 29.47
C GLY A 62 -11.29 30.51 30.46
N HIS A 63 -10.33 29.59 30.43
CA HIS A 63 -10.23 28.51 31.44
C HIS A 63 -9.98 29.09 32.84
N LEU A 64 -9.16 30.14 32.93
CA LEU A 64 -8.82 30.80 34.20
C LEU A 64 -9.98 31.66 34.73
N ALA A 65 -10.80 32.22 33.84
CA ALA A 65 -11.95 33.03 34.20
C ALA A 65 -13.20 32.20 34.55
N TRP A 66 -13.26 30.92 34.12
CA TRP A 66 -14.44 30.08 34.29
C TRP A 66 -14.84 29.85 35.75
N GLY A 67 -13.86 29.56 36.63
CA GLY A 67 -14.13 29.33 38.06
C GLY A 67 -14.76 30.55 38.75
N PRO A 68 -14.16 31.75 38.65
CA PRO A 68 -14.76 33.00 39.13
C PRO A 68 -16.13 33.30 38.52
N LEU A 69 -16.29 33.11 37.21
CA LEU A 69 -17.55 33.35 36.50
C LEU A 69 -18.65 32.40 36.99
N TYR A 70 -18.32 31.13 37.18
CA TYR A 70 -19.22 30.10 37.73
C TYR A 70 -19.61 30.38 39.18
N ALA A 71 -18.66 30.83 40.01
CA ALA A 71 -18.94 31.21 41.39
C ALA A 71 -19.86 32.44 41.47
N TRP A 72 -19.66 33.42 40.58
CA TRP A 72 -20.38 34.70 40.56
C TRP A 72 -21.78 34.60 39.93
N LEU A 73 -21.89 34.11 38.69
CA LEU A 73 -23.13 34.06 37.93
C LEU A 73 -23.99 32.82 38.25
N GLY A 74 -23.37 31.75 38.73
CA GLY A 74 -24.03 30.48 39.02
C GLY A 74 -24.31 29.61 37.77
N PRO A 75 -24.74 28.35 37.98
CA PRO A 75 -24.88 27.36 36.91
C PRO A 75 -25.99 27.68 35.91
N GLU A 76 -27.12 28.27 36.36
CA GLU A 76 -28.28 28.54 35.50
C GLU A 76 -27.97 29.60 34.43
N ALA A 77 -27.34 30.71 34.84
CA ALA A 77 -26.94 31.79 33.93
C ALA A 77 -25.86 31.36 32.91
N LEU A 78 -25.13 30.28 33.21
CA LEU A 78 -24.06 29.72 32.38
C LEU A 78 -24.46 28.44 31.64
N PHE A 79 -25.75 28.07 31.68
CA PHE A 79 -26.29 26.87 31.05
C PHE A 79 -25.59 25.59 31.48
N VAL A 80 -25.13 25.52 32.73
CA VAL A 80 -24.44 24.35 33.28
C VAL A 80 -25.44 23.32 33.75
N HIS A 81 -25.37 22.12 33.17
CA HIS A 81 -26.15 20.97 33.58
C HIS A 81 -25.55 20.31 34.82
N ARG A 82 -26.39 19.92 35.78
CA ARG A 82 -25.94 19.20 36.96
C ARG A 82 -25.52 17.78 36.57
N VAL A 83 -24.39 17.34 37.10
CA VAL A 83 -23.86 15.97 36.92
C VAL A 83 -23.87 15.21 38.24
N PRO A 84 -23.97 13.87 38.21
CA PRO A 84 -23.79 13.05 39.40
C PRO A 84 -22.42 13.29 40.06
N THR A 85 -22.35 13.24 41.39
CA THR A 85 -21.09 13.41 42.15
C THR A 85 -19.92 12.55 41.63
N PRO A 86 -20.10 11.27 41.26
CA PRO A 86 -19.00 10.47 40.70
C PRO A 86 -18.43 11.04 39.39
N VAL A 87 -19.28 11.61 38.53
CA VAL A 87 -18.87 12.24 37.27
C VAL A 87 -18.11 13.53 37.53
N PHE A 88 -18.59 14.35 38.47
CA PHE A 88 -17.89 15.56 38.91
C PHE A 88 -16.50 15.23 39.48
N VAL A 89 -16.42 14.23 40.37
CA VAL A 89 -15.15 13.79 40.96
C VAL A 89 -14.19 13.25 39.89
N ALA A 90 -14.69 12.49 38.91
CA ALA A 90 -13.89 12.04 37.78
C ALA A 90 -13.34 13.21 36.94
N GLY A 91 -14.17 14.22 36.67
CA GLY A 91 -13.75 15.46 36.01
C GLY A 91 -12.68 16.21 36.81
N ALA A 92 -12.87 16.37 38.12
CA ALA A 92 -11.91 17.05 39.00
C ALA A 92 -10.57 16.29 39.07
N ALA A 93 -10.61 14.96 39.18
CA ALA A 93 -9.41 14.13 39.14
C ALA A 93 -8.66 14.28 37.80
N LEU A 94 -9.40 14.25 36.69
CA LEU A 94 -8.83 14.44 35.35
C LEU A 94 -8.18 15.82 35.19
N TYR A 95 -8.77 16.86 35.79
CA TYR A 95 -8.19 18.21 35.79
C TYR A 95 -6.83 18.23 36.49
N PHE A 96 -6.70 17.58 37.65
CA PHE A 96 -5.41 17.48 38.35
C PHE A 96 -4.37 16.64 37.60
N VAL A 97 -4.81 15.59 36.88
CA VAL A 97 -3.92 14.83 35.98
C VAL A 97 -3.38 15.74 34.86
N GLY A 98 -4.25 16.53 34.22
CA GLY A 98 -3.84 17.51 33.22
C GLY A 98 -2.84 18.53 33.78
N LEU A 99 -3.09 19.03 34.99
CA LEU A 99 -2.21 19.96 35.69
C LEU A 99 -0.84 19.35 36.02
N ALA A 100 -0.81 18.11 36.51
CA ALA A 100 0.42 17.39 36.79
C ALA A 100 1.28 17.20 35.54
N ILE A 101 0.65 16.91 34.39
CA ILE A 101 1.33 16.82 33.08
C ILE A 101 1.98 18.17 32.71
N VAL A 102 1.25 19.29 32.88
CA VAL A 102 1.80 20.63 32.61
C VAL A 102 3.00 20.92 33.52
N ILE A 103 2.86 20.68 34.83
CA ILE A 103 3.92 20.92 35.82
C ILE A 103 5.16 20.08 35.49
N GLU A 104 4.98 18.79 35.18
CA GLU A 104 6.09 17.91 34.86
C GLU A 104 6.76 18.29 33.54
N ALA A 105 5.98 18.60 32.50
CA ALA A 105 6.52 19.13 31.24
C ALA A 105 7.37 20.40 31.46
N GLN A 106 6.92 21.29 32.34
CA GLN A 106 7.65 22.48 32.74
C GLN A 106 8.90 22.19 33.60
N ARG A 107 8.90 21.12 34.40
CA ARG A 107 10.08 20.65 35.13
C ARG A 107 11.12 20.07 34.17
N THR A 108 10.70 19.19 33.26
CA THR A 108 11.59 18.52 32.29
C THR A 108 12.26 19.52 31.33
N MET A 109 11.56 20.58 30.88
CA MET A 109 12.17 21.61 30.04
C MET A 109 13.28 22.41 30.75
N GLY A 110 13.29 22.45 32.09
CA GLY A 110 14.36 23.04 32.88
C GLY A 110 14.83 24.42 32.38
N ARG A 111 16.10 24.51 31.96
CA ARG A 111 16.74 25.75 31.47
C ARG A 111 16.22 26.20 30.11
N SER A 112 15.65 25.28 29.31
CA SER A 112 15.15 25.51 27.94
C SER A 112 13.72 26.09 27.90
N TRP A 113 13.05 26.26 29.06
CA TRP A 113 11.70 26.85 29.11
C TRP A 113 11.67 28.36 28.82
N ARG A 114 10.84 28.79 27.86
CA ARG A 114 10.60 30.19 27.46
C ARG A 114 9.16 30.39 26.97
N ILE A 115 8.64 31.62 27.05
CA ILE A 115 7.38 32.02 26.42
C ILE A 115 7.71 32.60 25.04
N GLY A 116 7.29 31.94 23.96
CA GLY A 116 7.50 32.41 22.58
C GLY A 116 8.53 31.60 21.78
N ILE A 117 8.76 32.03 20.54
CA ILE A 117 9.66 31.40 19.57
C ILE A 117 10.92 32.28 19.44
N ASP A 118 12.11 31.77 19.77
CA ASP A 118 13.40 32.48 19.64
C ASP A 118 14.22 31.94 18.45
N GLN A 119 15.14 32.74 17.91
CA GLN A 119 16.05 32.40 16.82
C GLN A 119 17.37 31.76 17.29
N ASN A 120 17.68 31.79 18.59
CA ASN A 120 18.91 31.20 19.11
C ASN A 120 18.84 29.67 19.23
N THR A 121 19.94 28.98 18.89
CA THR A 121 20.09 27.53 18.97
C THR A 121 19.99 27.05 20.42
N THR A 122 18.87 26.40 20.75
CA THR A 122 18.67 25.69 22.03
C THR A 122 18.85 24.19 21.84
N SER A 123 19.03 23.43 22.92
CA SER A 123 19.07 21.97 22.83
C SER A 123 17.65 21.39 22.72
N LEU A 124 17.45 20.44 21.80
CA LEU A 124 16.19 19.74 21.63
C LEU A 124 15.92 18.82 22.84
N VAL A 125 14.87 19.10 23.62
CA VAL A 125 14.47 18.30 24.78
C VAL A 125 13.72 17.06 24.30
N THR A 126 14.30 15.88 24.52
CA THR A 126 13.71 14.58 24.07
C THR A 126 13.51 13.57 25.21
N GLU A 127 13.88 13.93 26.43
CA GLU A 127 13.86 13.05 27.61
C GLU A 127 12.64 13.31 28.51
N GLY A 128 12.44 12.46 29.52
CA GLY A 128 11.31 12.56 30.45
C GLY A 128 9.96 12.44 29.73
N ILE A 129 9.00 13.31 30.07
CA ILE A 129 7.67 13.30 29.45
C ILE A 129 7.68 13.63 27.95
N TYR A 130 8.73 14.33 27.46
CA TYR A 130 8.94 14.59 26.03
C TYR A 130 9.32 13.34 25.23
N GLY A 131 9.82 12.30 25.91
CA GLY A 131 10.06 10.99 25.32
C GLY A 131 8.78 10.19 25.05
N TRP A 132 7.63 10.66 25.53
CA TRP A 132 6.33 10.02 25.34
C TRP A 132 5.48 10.78 24.31
N VAL A 133 5.35 12.09 24.49
CA VAL A 133 4.63 12.99 23.58
C VAL A 133 5.48 14.24 23.36
N ARG A 134 5.49 14.78 22.14
CA ARG A 134 6.33 15.96 21.84
C ARG A 134 5.73 17.29 22.28
N ASN A 135 4.43 17.36 22.56
CA ASN A 135 3.77 18.57 23.06
C ASN A 135 3.04 18.36 24.41
N PRO A 136 3.72 17.94 25.48
CA PRO A 136 3.09 17.53 26.73
C PRO A 136 2.37 18.68 27.44
N ILE A 137 2.83 19.94 27.33
CA ILE A 137 2.11 21.11 27.89
C ILE A 137 0.71 21.22 27.28
N TYR A 138 0.62 21.08 25.97
CA TYR A 138 -0.64 21.14 25.24
C TYR A 138 -1.54 19.95 25.56
N VAL A 139 -0.97 18.76 25.78
CA VAL A 139 -1.73 17.60 26.27
C VAL A 139 -2.37 17.91 27.61
N GLY A 140 -1.60 18.39 28.57
CA GLY A 140 -2.13 18.78 29.88
C GLY A 140 -3.20 19.87 29.80
N ALA A 141 -3.00 20.88 28.95
CA ALA A 141 -3.96 21.96 28.72
C ALA A 141 -5.28 21.47 28.11
N ILE A 142 -5.23 20.59 27.10
CA ILE A 142 -6.41 19.96 26.50
C ILE A 142 -7.16 19.13 27.55
N VAL A 143 -6.45 18.33 28.34
CA VAL A 143 -7.03 17.51 29.41
C VAL A 143 -7.74 18.39 30.44
N CYS A 144 -7.13 19.50 30.87
CA CYS A 144 -7.78 20.46 31.77
C CYS A 144 -9.06 21.07 31.17
N GLY A 145 -9.08 21.40 29.87
CA GLY A 145 -10.27 21.96 29.23
C GLY A 145 -11.45 21.01 29.15
N TRP A 146 -11.19 19.76 28.75
CA TRP A 146 -12.22 18.72 28.76
C TRP A 146 -12.66 18.34 30.18
N ALA A 147 -11.74 18.38 31.15
CA ALA A 147 -12.08 18.16 32.56
C ALA A 147 -13.03 19.24 33.11
N ILE A 148 -12.84 20.52 32.76
CA ILE A 148 -13.81 21.59 33.10
C ILE A 148 -15.18 21.32 32.48
N THR A 149 -15.22 20.80 31.24
CA THR A 149 -16.46 20.42 30.58
C THR A 149 -17.17 19.28 31.31
N ILE A 150 -16.43 18.31 31.84
CA ILE A 150 -17.01 17.20 32.63
C ILE A 150 -17.54 17.70 33.99
N CYS A 151 -16.81 18.59 34.66
CA CYS A 151 -17.24 19.17 35.94
C CYS A 151 -18.46 20.10 35.80
N THR A 152 -18.51 20.86 34.70
CA THR A 152 -19.52 21.90 34.44
C THR A 152 -19.99 21.84 32.99
N PRO A 153 -20.76 20.81 32.60
CA PRO A 153 -21.14 20.62 31.21
C PRO A 153 -22.12 21.69 30.77
N SER A 154 -21.71 22.47 29.77
CA SER A 154 -22.54 23.42 29.05
C SER A 154 -22.03 23.53 27.61
N TRP A 155 -22.84 24.11 26.73
CA TRP A 155 -22.39 24.41 25.37
C TRP A 155 -21.19 25.37 25.34
N ILE A 156 -21.05 26.20 26.37
CA ILE A 156 -19.93 27.13 26.53
C ILE A 156 -18.64 26.38 26.84
N THR A 157 -18.65 25.45 27.81
CA THR A 157 -17.46 24.67 28.17
C THR A 157 -17.07 23.67 27.08
N ALA A 158 -18.06 23.00 26.47
CA ALA A 158 -17.82 22.10 25.35
C ALA A 158 -17.27 22.82 24.11
N GLY A 159 -17.87 23.95 23.74
CA GLY A 159 -17.39 24.80 22.64
C GLY A 159 -15.99 25.37 22.91
N GLY A 160 -15.75 25.81 24.15
CA GLY A 160 -14.44 26.26 24.61
C GLY A 160 -13.37 25.17 24.54
N ALA A 161 -13.65 23.96 25.04
CA ALA A 161 -12.72 22.83 25.01
C ALA A 161 -12.43 22.35 23.57
N LEU A 162 -13.45 22.31 22.72
CA LEU A 162 -13.29 21.97 21.30
C LEU A 162 -12.46 23.02 20.56
N GLY A 163 -12.81 24.31 20.71
CA GLY A 163 -12.05 25.41 20.14
C GLY A 163 -10.60 25.39 20.63
N TYR A 164 -10.38 25.17 21.92
CA TYR A 164 -9.03 25.11 22.50
C TYR A 164 -8.22 23.96 21.94
N THR A 165 -8.83 22.77 21.78
CA THR A 165 -8.21 21.62 21.12
C THR A 165 -7.82 21.94 19.68
N VAL A 166 -8.72 22.55 18.90
CA VAL A 166 -8.47 22.89 17.48
C VAL A 166 -7.35 23.92 17.34
N PHE A 167 -7.40 25.02 18.10
CA PHE A 167 -6.39 26.07 17.98
C PHE A 167 -5.03 25.66 18.54
N ILE A 168 -4.97 24.82 19.58
CA ILE A 168 -3.73 24.18 20.03
C ILE A 168 -3.12 23.29 18.92
N GLN A 169 -3.94 22.56 18.17
CA GLN A 169 -3.44 21.74 17.05
C GLN A 169 -2.80 22.60 15.96
N ILE A 170 -3.35 23.78 15.70
CA ILE A 170 -2.81 24.72 14.72
C ILE A 170 -1.52 25.34 15.27
N GLN A 171 -1.53 25.82 16.52
CA GLN A 171 -0.37 26.41 17.19
C GLN A 171 0.81 25.44 17.26
N ALA A 172 0.58 24.18 17.65
CA ALA A 172 1.62 23.16 17.70
C ALA A 172 2.24 22.89 16.31
N ARG A 173 1.50 23.03 15.21
CA ARG A 173 2.07 22.89 13.86
C ARG A 173 3.01 24.03 13.50
N TYR A 174 2.70 25.25 13.93
CA TYR A 174 3.60 26.38 13.76
C TYR A 174 4.90 26.17 14.54
N GLU A 175 4.79 25.76 15.81
CA GLU A 175 5.96 25.48 16.65
C GLU A 175 6.80 24.30 16.12
N GLU A 176 6.17 23.22 15.65
CA GLU A 176 6.88 22.08 15.04
C GLU A 176 7.59 22.47 13.73
N ARG A 177 7.03 23.38 12.92
CA ARG A 177 7.72 23.89 11.72
C ARG A 177 8.98 24.65 12.09
N HIS A 178 8.89 25.48 13.13
CA HIS A 178 10.04 26.23 13.64
C HIS A 178 11.11 25.30 14.20
N LEU A 179 10.74 24.33 15.04
CA LEU A 179 11.67 23.33 15.58
C LEU A 179 12.33 22.48 14.49
N ARG A 180 11.59 22.15 13.42
CA ARG A 180 12.15 21.47 12.25
C ARG A 180 13.17 22.36 11.51
N ALA A 181 12.90 23.65 11.37
CA ALA A 181 13.84 24.59 10.75
C ALA A 181 15.13 24.75 11.57
N LEU A 182 15.02 24.74 12.91
CA LEU A 182 16.17 24.86 13.82
C LEU A 182 17.02 23.59 13.96
N HIS A 183 16.39 22.41 14.00
CA HIS A 183 17.07 21.16 14.38
C HIS A 183 17.15 20.11 13.26
N GLY A 184 16.51 20.36 12.11
CA GLY A 184 16.57 19.51 10.92
C GLY A 184 16.36 18.02 11.20
N ALA A 185 17.33 17.20 10.79
CA ALA A 185 17.30 15.74 10.90
C ALA A 185 17.10 15.23 12.34
N ALA A 186 17.62 15.94 13.36
CA ALA A 186 17.47 15.52 14.76
C ALA A 186 16.00 15.60 15.23
N PHE A 187 15.28 16.63 14.79
CA PHE A 187 13.86 16.76 15.08
C PHE A 187 13.01 15.79 14.27
N ASP A 188 13.37 15.52 13.01
CA ASP A 188 12.67 14.50 12.22
C ASP A 188 12.82 13.10 12.82
N ALA A 189 14.02 12.73 13.28
CA ALA A 189 14.25 11.48 14.02
C ALA A 189 13.44 11.41 15.34
N PHE A 190 13.30 12.54 16.04
CA PHE A 190 12.46 12.63 17.23
C PHE A 190 10.97 12.46 16.93
N THR A 191 10.44 13.17 15.93
CA THR A 191 9.01 13.08 15.55
C THR A 191 8.62 11.70 15.00
N GLY A 192 9.58 10.93 14.50
CA GLY A 192 9.38 9.52 14.12
C GLY A 192 9.21 8.56 15.31
N ARG A 193 9.69 8.94 16.49
CA ARG A 193 9.64 8.13 17.74
C ARG A 193 8.53 8.53 18.69
N VAL A 194 8.09 9.79 18.68
CA VAL A 194 7.10 10.31 19.64
C VAL A 194 5.90 11.02 18.99
N GLY A 195 4.74 10.89 19.62
CA GLY A 195 3.48 11.33 19.03
C GLY A 195 3.20 12.78 19.36
N ARG A 196 2.27 13.41 18.62
CA ARG A 196 2.00 14.85 18.81
C ARG A 196 1.41 15.15 20.17
N PHE A 197 0.32 14.46 20.49
CA PHE A 197 -0.50 14.65 21.69
C PHE A 197 -0.84 13.33 22.40
N VAL A 198 -0.61 12.21 21.73
CA VAL A 198 -0.78 10.86 22.29
C VAL A 198 0.52 10.11 22.05
N PRO A 199 1.00 9.26 22.98
CA PRO A 199 2.23 8.53 22.77
C PRO A 199 2.19 7.74 21.47
N LEU A 200 3.31 7.66 20.73
CA LEU A 200 3.38 6.66 19.67
C LEU A 200 3.36 5.29 20.35
N PRO A 201 2.43 4.40 19.98
CA PRO A 201 2.51 3.03 20.43
C PRO A 201 3.83 2.45 19.90
N ALA A 202 4.58 1.76 20.77
CA ALA A 202 5.73 0.97 20.34
C ALA A 202 5.34 0.07 19.15
N ARG A 203 6.22 -0.06 18.15
CA ARG A 203 6.04 -1.04 17.06
C ARG A 203 5.87 -2.46 17.60
N THR A 204 6.47 -2.71 18.76
CA THR A 204 6.37 -3.94 19.52
C THR A 204 5.03 -4.05 20.24
N LEU A 205 4.30 -5.13 19.95
CA LEU A 205 3.09 -5.56 20.66
C LEU A 205 3.44 -5.87 22.12
N ARG A 206 2.64 -5.36 23.05
CA ARG A 206 2.75 -5.60 24.49
C ARG A 206 2.16 -6.96 24.88
N ALA A 207 2.47 -7.45 26.08
CA ALA A 207 1.98 -8.76 26.55
C ALA A 207 0.45 -8.97 26.43
N PRO A 208 -0.42 -7.99 26.78
CA PRO A 208 -1.86 -8.15 26.58
C PRO A 208 -2.25 -8.25 25.10
N GLU A 209 -1.65 -7.43 24.25
CA GLU A 209 -1.91 -7.41 22.81
C GLU A 209 -1.47 -8.73 22.16
N ARG A 210 -0.34 -9.28 22.60
CA ARG A 210 0.14 -10.61 22.19
C ARG A 210 -0.81 -11.72 22.62
N ALA A 211 -1.38 -11.64 23.81
CA ALA A 211 -2.36 -12.62 24.30
C ALA A 211 -3.65 -12.58 23.48
N ILE A 212 -4.20 -11.38 23.21
CA ILE A 212 -5.37 -11.20 22.34
C ILE A 212 -5.07 -11.75 20.94
N LEU A 213 -3.93 -11.37 20.36
CA LEU A 213 -3.53 -11.82 19.02
C LEU A 213 -3.40 -13.35 18.95
N ALA A 214 -2.81 -13.99 19.96
CA ALA A 214 -2.71 -15.45 19.98
C ALA A 214 -4.09 -16.11 19.96
N ARG A 215 -5.04 -15.63 20.79
CA ARG A 215 -6.40 -16.19 20.87
C ARG A 215 -7.23 -15.89 19.64
N PHE A 216 -7.02 -14.73 19.02
CA PHE A 216 -7.63 -14.36 17.76
C PHE A 216 -7.08 -15.24 16.63
N ALA A 217 -5.76 -15.44 16.57
CA ALA A 217 -5.14 -16.32 15.59
C ALA A 217 -5.67 -17.76 15.68
N GLU A 218 -5.90 -18.28 16.90
CA GLU A 218 -6.45 -19.63 17.10
C GLU A 218 -7.88 -19.75 16.57
N ALA A 219 -8.67 -18.69 16.69
CA ALA A 219 -10.02 -18.65 16.13
C ALA A 219 -10.00 -18.55 14.60
N VAL A 220 -8.97 -17.89 14.03
CA VAL A 220 -8.80 -17.79 12.57
C VAL A 220 -8.33 -19.12 11.97
N ILE A 221 -7.37 -19.78 12.61
CA ILE A 221 -6.79 -21.06 12.17
C ILE A 221 -6.71 -21.99 13.41
N PRO A 222 -7.79 -22.73 13.71
CA PRO A 222 -7.76 -23.75 14.76
C PRO A 222 -6.85 -24.92 14.36
N ALA A 223 -6.60 -25.83 15.31
CA ALA A 223 -5.81 -27.04 15.03
C ALA A 223 -6.59 -27.98 14.10
N GLY A 224 -5.92 -28.48 13.05
CA GLY A 224 -6.44 -29.48 12.13
C GLY A 224 -5.83 -30.87 12.34
N GLY A 225 -6.06 -31.77 11.38
CA GLY A 225 -5.48 -33.12 11.40
C GLY A 225 -3.99 -33.14 11.06
N ARG A 226 -3.50 -32.14 10.31
CA ARG A 226 -2.10 -31.96 9.89
C ARG A 226 -1.57 -30.58 10.26
N LEU A 227 -2.42 -29.56 10.17
CA LEU A 227 -2.05 -28.16 10.36
C LEU A 227 -2.08 -27.80 11.85
N PRO A 228 -0.97 -27.28 12.42
CA PRO A 228 -1.00 -26.77 13.79
C PRO A 228 -1.87 -25.51 13.87
N ALA A 229 -2.49 -25.24 15.02
CA ALA A 229 -3.22 -24.00 15.23
C ALA A 229 -2.32 -22.76 15.09
N ALA A 230 -2.85 -21.67 14.56
CA ALA A 230 -2.18 -20.37 14.67
C ALA A 230 -2.39 -19.85 16.09
N GLY A 231 -1.32 -19.64 16.86
CA GLY A 231 -1.45 -19.26 18.27
C GLY A 231 -0.22 -18.52 18.76
N ALA A 232 0.29 -18.89 19.94
CA ALA A 232 1.49 -18.27 20.52
C ALA A 232 2.71 -18.28 19.57
N ALA A 233 2.88 -19.32 18.77
CA ALA A 233 3.95 -19.44 17.78
C ALA A 233 3.79 -18.48 16.57
N THR A 234 2.58 -18.01 16.29
CA THR A 234 2.29 -17.08 15.17
C THR A 234 2.51 -15.62 15.57
N VAL A 235 2.34 -15.28 16.86
CA VAL A 235 2.57 -13.93 17.40
C VAL A 235 3.96 -13.33 17.04
N PRO A 236 5.10 -14.02 17.25
CA PRO A 236 6.40 -13.46 16.90
C PRO A 236 6.57 -13.22 15.39
N LEU A 237 5.92 -14.03 14.54
CA LEU A 237 5.96 -13.87 13.08
C LEU A 237 5.14 -12.65 12.65
N VAL A 238 3.98 -12.43 13.25
CA VAL A 238 3.20 -11.21 13.06
C VAL A 238 3.98 -9.98 13.56
N GLN A 239 4.67 -10.10 14.70
CA GLN A 239 5.54 -9.02 15.20
C GLN A 239 6.63 -8.67 14.20
N GLN A 240 7.33 -9.68 13.66
CA GLN A 240 8.36 -9.47 12.65
C GLN A 240 7.80 -8.76 11.41
N ALA A 241 6.64 -9.20 10.92
CA ALA A 241 5.97 -8.52 9.82
C ALA A 241 5.63 -7.05 10.14
N LEU A 242 5.23 -6.75 11.39
CA LEU A 242 4.96 -5.39 11.84
C LEU A 242 6.22 -4.54 12.00
N ASP A 243 7.36 -5.14 12.33
CA ASP A 243 8.65 -4.44 12.46
C ASP A 243 9.17 -3.97 11.10
N GLU A 244 8.92 -4.77 10.05
CA GLU A 244 9.20 -4.46 8.64
C GLU A 244 8.14 -3.52 8.01
N ALA A 245 6.93 -3.46 8.59
CA ALA A 245 5.82 -2.62 8.13
C ALA A 245 5.96 -1.14 8.60
N PRO A 246 5.17 -0.19 8.05
CA PRO A 246 5.19 1.18 8.57
C PRO A 246 4.62 1.21 9.99
N ALA A 247 5.04 2.21 10.77
CA ALA A 247 4.58 2.37 12.14
C ALA A 247 3.05 2.49 12.24
N GLU A 248 2.41 3.09 11.24
CA GLU A 248 0.94 3.20 11.11
C GLU A 248 0.24 1.83 11.10
N SER A 249 0.81 0.82 10.41
CA SER A 249 0.22 -0.52 10.35
C SER A 249 0.23 -1.19 11.72
N ALA A 250 1.32 -1.04 12.48
CA ALA A 250 1.38 -1.52 13.86
C ALA A 250 0.35 -0.83 14.75
N ARG A 251 0.13 0.49 14.57
CA ARG A 251 -0.93 1.22 15.30
C ARG A 251 -2.33 0.70 14.97
N LEU A 252 -2.61 0.48 13.69
CA LEU A 252 -3.89 -0.05 13.23
C LEU A 252 -4.15 -1.44 13.84
N VAL A 253 -3.18 -2.35 13.72
CA VAL A 253 -3.31 -3.71 14.29
C VAL A 253 -3.57 -3.67 15.79
N ARG A 254 -2.83 -2.84 16.55
CA ARG A 254 -3.07 -2.68 17.99
C ARG A 254 -4.48 -2.16 18.29
N GLY A 255 -4.95 -1.16 17.53
CA GLY A 255 -6.31 -0.65 17.65
C GLY A 255 -7.36 -1.72 17.39
N VAL A 256 -7.17 -2.54 16.35
CA VAL A 256 -8.06 -3.67 16.03
C VAL A 256 -8.06 -4.71 17.14
N LEU A 257 -6.90 -5.06 17.72
CA LEU A 257 -6.81 -6.02 18.82
C LEU A 257 -7.57 -5.54 20.07
N TRP A 258 -7.42 -4.27 20.45
CA TRP A 258 -8.23 -3.71 21.55
C TRP A 258 -9.71 -3.59 21.17
N GLY A 259 -10.02 -3.38 19.89
CA GLY A 259 -11.39 -3.42 19.38
C GLY A 259 -12.03 -4.80 19.55
N VAL A 260 -11.31 -5.88 19.22
CA VAL A 260 -11.74 -7.27 19.43
C VAL A 260 -12.11 -7.51 20.90
N GLU A 261 -11.24 -7.13 21.83
CA GLU A 261 -11.49 -7.29 23.27
C GLU A 261 -12.71 -6.46 23.72
N THR A 262 -12.78 -5.19 23.31
CA THR A 262 -13.85 -4.26 23.73
C THR A 262 -15.21 -4.69 23.21
N VAL A 263 -15.30 -5.02 21.92
CA VAL A 263 -16.56 -5.45 21.28
C VAL A 263 -17.01 -6.78 21.87
N CYS A 264 -16.09 -7.70 22.17
CA CYS A 264 -16.41 -8.96 22.84
C CYS A 264 -17.03 -8.72 24.23
N ILE A 265 -16.43 -7.85 25.05
CA ILE A 265 -16.99 -7.52 26.38
C ILE A 265 -18.40 -6.93 26.26
N ILE A 266 -18.65 -6.10 25.26
CA ILE A 266 -19.97 -5.50 25.03
C ILE A 266 -21.00 -6.54 24.59
N GLN A 267 -20.63 -7.46 23.69
CA GLN A 267 -21.57 -8.41 23.08
C GLN A 267 -21.81 -9.66 23.92
N GLU A 268 -20.75 -10.17 24.56
CA GLU A 268 -20.77 -11.47 25.25
C GLU A 268 -20.62 -11.32 26.78
N GLY A 269 -20.39 -10.09 27.29
CA GLY A 269 -20.20 -9.83 28.73
C GLY A 269 -18.84 -10.26 29.28
N GLU A 270 -17.98 -10.85 28.44
CA GLU A 270 -16.72 -11.49 28.82
C GLU A 270 -15.56 -11.06 27.90
N ARG A 271 -14.33 -11.26 28.38
CA ARG A 271 -13.11 -11.00 27.59
C ARG A 271 -12.97 -12.00 26.44
N PHE A 272 -12.45 -11.55 25.30
CA PHE A 272 -12.30 -12.44 24.13
C PHE A 272 -11.41 -13.64 24.45
N GLY A 273 -10.34 -13.44 25.20
CA GLY A 273 -9.45 -14.52 25.63
C GLY A 273 -10.05 -15.49 26.65
N ALA A 274 -11.15 -15.14 27.32
CA ALA A 274 -11.84 -15.99 28.30
C ALA A 274 -12.90 -16.89 27.67
N LEU A 275 -13.38 -16.56 26.46
CA LEU A 275 -14.32 -17.38 25.71
C LEU A 275 -13.72 -18.73 25.31
N ASP A 276 -14.56 -19.76 25.29
CA ASP A 276 -14.17 -21.07 24.76
C ASP A 276 -13.76 -20.96 23.28
N PRO A 277 -12.89 -21.86 22.78
CA PRO A 277 -12.38 -21.77 21.41
C PRO A 277 -13.47 -21.74 20.33
N ARG A 278 -14.57 -22.49 20.50
CA ARG A 278 -15.64 -22.54 19.50
C ARG A 278 -16.49 -21.27 19.52
N ALA A 279 -16.70 -20.67 20.70
CA ALA A 279 -17.34 -19.36 20.80
C ALA A 279 -16.52 -18.28 20.09
N ARG A 280 -15.20 -18.25 20.30
CA ARG A 280 -14.31 -17.30 19.59
C ARG A 280 -14.39 -17.45 18.08
N GLU A 281 -14.35 -18.69 17.57
CA GLU A 281 -14.45 -18.98 16.13
C GLU A 281 -15.77 -18.47 15.53
N ARG A 282 -16.91 -18.78 16.17
CA ARG A 282 -18.23 -18.31 15.73
C ARG A 282 -18.30 -16.78 15.73
N LEU A 283 -17.72 -16.13 16.74
CA LEU A 283 -17.74 -14.69 16.88
C LEU A 283 -16.90 -13.99 15.80
N VAL A 284 -15.69 -14.48 15.52
CA VAL A 284 -14.84 -13.95 14.44
C VAL A 284 -15.50 -14.13 13.08
N THR A 285 -16.12 -15.28 12.83
CA THR A 285 -16.87 -15.54 11.59
C THR A 285 -18.02 -14.54 11.43
N ARG A 286 -18.87 -14.40 12.46
CA ARG A 286 -19.97 -13.43 12.47
C ARG A 286 -19.49 -12.00 12.21
N TRP A 287 -18.39 -11.57 12.83
CA TRP A 287 -17.84 -10.24 12.58
C TRP A 287 -17.36 -10.05 11.13
N LEU A 288 -16.77 -11.07 10.50
CA LEU A 288 -16.34 -10.96 9.10
C LEU A 288 -17.53 -10.82 8.14
N ASP A 289 -18.66 -11.43 8.48
CA ASP A 289 -19.89 -11.39 7.67
C ASP A 289 -20.70 -10.11 7.90
N GLU A 290 -20.87 -9.71 9.17
CA GLU A 290 -21.83 -8.69 9.57
C GLU A 290 -21.21 -7.32 9.85
N ALA A 291 -19.90 -7.23 10.13
CA ALA A 291 -19.30 -5.94 10.51
C ALA A 291 -19.43 -4.90 9.37
N PRO A 292 -19.71 -3.62 9.69
CA PRO A 292 -19.87 -2.60 8.66
C PRO A 292 -18.52 -2.12 8.11
N GLY A 293 -18.48 -1.84 6.80
CA GLY A 293 -17.47 -1.03 6.11
C GLY A 293 -16.05 -1.15 6.65
N LEU A 294 -15.52 -0.06 7.19
CA LEU A 294 -14.12 0.05 7.63
C LEU A 294 -13.71 -0.98 8.70
N LEU A 295 -14.62 -1.35 9.60
CA LEU A 295 -14.33 -2.33 10.65
C LEU A 295 -14.08 -3.72 10.04
N ARG A 296 -14.91 -4.13 9.07
CA ARG A 296 -14.73 -5.38 8.33
C ARG A 296 -13.39 -5.40 7.60
N HIS A 297 -13.03 -4.30 6.94
CA HIS A 297 -11.73 -4.19 6.24
C HIS A 297 -10.55 -4.32 7.21
N ALA A 298 -10.64 -3.70 8.39
CA ALA A 298 -9.60 -3.79 9.41
C ALA A 298 -9.47 -5.22 9.97
N LEU A 299 -10.59 -5.92 10.19
CA LEU A 299 -10.62 -7.32 10.60
C LEU A 299 -10.06 -8.25 9.52
N ARG A 300 -10.47 -8.10 8.25
CA ARG A 300 -9.91 -8.84 7.11
C ARG A 300 -8.41 -8.61 6.96
N GLY A 301 -7.93 -7.39 7.19
CA GLY A 301 -6.50 -7.07 7.22
C GLY A 301 -5.75 -7.84 8.32
N LEU A 302 -6.33 -7.93 9.52
CA LEU A 302 -5.75 -8.72 10.61
C LEU A 302 -5.76 -10.22 10.32
N VAL A 303 -6.84 -10.75 9.75
CA VAL A 303 -6.94 -12.16 9.31
C VAL A 303 -5.89 -12.47 8.25
N ALA A 304 -5.73 -11.62 7.23
CA ALA A 304 -4.74 -11.80 6.18
C ALA A 304 -3.31 -11.76 6.74
N LEU A 305 -3.03 -10.90 7.72
CA LEU A 305 -1.74 -10.83 8.41
C LEU A 305 -1.45 -12.12 9.21
N VAL A 306 -2.44 -12.62 9.96
CA VAL A 306 -2.32 -13.90 10.70
C VAL A 306 -2.10 -15.06 9.75
N LYS A 307 -2.93 -15.20 8.71
CA LYS A 307 -2.80 -16.25 7.69
C LYS A 307 -1.43 -16.20 7.02
N THR A 308 -1.00 -15.01 6.59
CA THR A 308 0.32 -14.83 5.96
C THR A 308 1.44 -15.27 6.90
N ALA A 309 1.45 -14.78 8.14
CA ALA A 309 2.49 -15.11 9.11
C ALA A 309 2.51 -16.61 9.47
N HIS A 310 1.34 -17.21 9.66
CA HIS A 310 1.23 -18.62 10.00
C HIS A 310 1.73 -19.53 8.87
N PHE A 311 1.24 -19.30 7.65
CA PHE A 311 1.63 -20.08 6.47
C PHE A 311 3.06 -19.82 6.03
N ASP A 312 3.67 -18.69 6.40
CA ASP A 312 5.10 -18.44 6.19
C ASP A 312 6.00 -19.22 7.15
N SER A 313 5.46 -19.87 8.19
CA SER A 313 6.30 -20.63 9.12
C SER A 313 6.85 -21.95 8.50
N PRO A 314 8.12 -22.31 8.73
CA PRO A 314 8.67 -23.59 8.25
C PRO A 314 7.93 -24.85 8.72
N PRO A 315 7.42 -24.94 9.98
CA PRO A 315 6.62 -26.09 10.40
C PRO A 315 5.34 -26.26 9.59
N VAL A 316 4.62 -25.17 9.32
CA VAL A 316 3.39 -25.18 8.52
C VAL A 316 3.70 -25.55 7.08
N ALA A 317 4.77 -25.00 6.50
CA ALA A 317 5.21 -25.35 5.15
C ALA A 317 5.48 -26.85 4.99
N ARG A 318 6.11 -27.48 5.99
CA ARG A 318 6.33 -28.93 6.01
C ARG A 318 5.03 -29.71 6.14
N ALA A 319 4.13 -29.28 7.03
CA ALA A 319 2.82 -29.92 7.21
C ALA A 319 1.95 -29.85 5.93
N MET A 320 2.08 -28.76 5.18
CA MET A 320 1.37 -28.50 3.93
C MET A 320 2.03 -29.13 2.71
N GLY A 321 3.22 -29.73 2.84
CA GLY A 321 3.98 -30.26 1.71
C GLY A 321 4.41 -29.17 0.71
N THR A 322 4.63 -27.93 1.17
CA THR A 322 5.10 -26.84 0.30
C THR A 322 6.40 -27.26 -0.39
N ARG A 323 6.41 -27.22 -1.72
CA ARG A 323 7.59 -27.60 -2.51
C ARG A 323 8.78 -26.68 -2.18
N THR A 324 9.96 -27.27 -2.17
CA THR A 324 11.24 -26.56 -2.19
C THR A 324 12.02 -26.99 -3.43
N TRP A 325 12.96 -26.16 -3.86
CA TRP A 325 13.71 -26.37 -5.09
C TRP A 325 15.19 -26.52 -4.77
N ALA A 326 15.85 -27.40 -5.54
CA ALA A 326 17.27 -27.61 -5.39
C ALA A 326 18.03 -26.29 -5.66
N PRO A 327 19.09 -26.01 -4.88
CA PRO A 327 20.00 -24.92 -5.20
C PRO A 327 20.55 -25.06 -6.62
N ILE A 328 20.66 -23.94 -7.34
CA ILE A 328 21.24 -23.88 -8.67
C ILE A 328 22.64 -23.28 -8.54
N ALA A 329 23.58 -23.74 -9.36
CA ALA A 329 24.95 -23.22 -9.36
C ALA A 329 24.98 -21.71 -9.68
N GLU A 330 25.88 -20.99 -9.01
CA GLU A 330 26.11 -19.59 -9.34
C GLU A 330 26.65 -19.44 -10.77
N GLN A 331 26.08 -18.49 -11.51
CA GLN A 331 26.51 -18.13 -12.86
C GLN A 331 26.96 -16.66 -12.86
N ASN A 332 28.12 -16.40 -13.47
CA ASN A 332 28.69 -15.06 -13.56
C ASN A 332 28.93 -14.67 -15.03
N PRO A 333 27.87 -14.32 -15.77
CA PRO A 333 27.97 -14.01 -17.19
C PRO A 333 28.72 -12.70 -17.43
N LYS A 334 29.40 -12.58 -18.58
CA LYS A 334 30.26 -11.42 -18.91
C LYS A 334 29.52 -10.09 -18.89
N TRP A 335 28.27 -10.04 -19.33
CA TRP A 335 27.47 -8.81 -19.34
C TRP A 335 27.28 -8.19 -17.95
N ARG A 336 27.43 -8.99 -16.88
CA ARG A 336 27.28 -8.54 -15.49
C ARG A 336 28.32 -7.50 -15.09
N THR A 337 29.45 -7.38 -15.81
CA THR A 337 30.43 -6.32 -15.57
C THR A 337 29.88 -4.91 -15.82
N ARG A 338 28.82 -4.78 -16.63
CA ARG A 338 28.10 -3.52 -16.91
C ARG A 338 26.88 -3.30 -16.02
N LEU A 339 26.63 -4.22 -15.08
CA LEU A 339 25.62 -4.07 -14.03
C LEU A 339 26.30 -3.56 -12.76
N ILE A 340 26.02 -2.30 -12.43
CA ILE A 340 26.59 -1.60 -11.30
C ILE A 340 25.61 -1.69 -10.12
N ASP A 341 26.15 -2.11 -8.99
CA ASP A 341 25.39 -2.22 -7.76
C ASP A 341 25.46 -0.91 -6.96
N GLY A 342 24.36 -0.15 -6.96
CA GLY A 342 24.27 1.13 -6.25
C GLY A 342 24.49 1.04 -4.73
N ALA A 343 24.32 -0.14 -4.11
CA ALA A 343 24.68 -0.30 -2.71
C ALA A 343 26.20 -0.22 -2.44
N LYS A 344 27.02 -0.35 -3.50
CA LYS A 344 28.49 -0.23 -3.43
C LYS A 344 29.00 1.12 -3.94
N ARG A 345 28.10 2.08 -4.16
CA ARG A 345 28.42 3.43 -4.66
C ARG A 345 28.12 4.45 -3.58
N GLU A 346 29.20 5.03 -3.04
CA GLU A 346 29.16 6.00 -1.92
C GLU A 346 29.59 7.41 -2.37
N GLU A 347 30.25 7.52 -3.52
CA GLU A 347 30.72 8.78 -4.10
C GLU A 347 29.75 9.31 -5.15
N ASP A 348 29.52 10.62 -5.13
CA ASP A 348 28.69 11.33 -6.11
C ASP A 348 29.35 11.27 -7.51
N GLU A 349 28.54 11.08 -8.55
CA GLU A 349 29.01 10.90 -9.93
C GLU A 349 28.13 11.70 -10.90
N THR A 350 28.74 12.25 -11.95
CA THR A 350 28.02 12.83 -13.10
C THR A 350 28.34 12.06 -14.36
N ILE A 351 27.31 11.61 -15.07
CA ILE A 351 27.41 10.76 -16.26
C ILE A 351 26.67 11.44 -17.41
N GLU A 352 27.27 11.45 -18.60
CA GLU A 352 26.63 11.93 -19.83
C GLU A 352 26.36 10.76 -20.78
N VAL A 353 25.16 10.72 -21.34
CA VAL A 353 24.70 9.67 -22.27
C VAL A 353 23.76 10.26 -23.33
N ASP A 354 23.50 9.52 -24.41
CA ASP A 354 22.47 9.91 -25.36
C ASP A 354 21.07 9.78 -24.75
N ALA A 355 20.81 8.64 -24.10
CA ALA A 355 19.52 8.33 -23.49
C ALA A 355 19.67 7.80 -22.06
N VAL A 356 18.87 8.35 -21.15
CA VAL A 356 18.67 7.77 -19.82
C VAL A 356 17.29 7.13 -19.73
N VAL A 357 17.25 5.87 -19.28
CA VAL A 357 16.04 5.08 -19.09
C VAL A 357 15.82 4.81 -17.60
N VAL A 358 14.70 5.28 -17.06
CA VAL A 358 14.36 5.13 -15.65
C VAL A 358 13.42 3.96 -15.46
N GLY A 359 13.95 2.83 -14.98
CA GLY A 359 13.23 1.58 -14.76
C GLY A 359 13.58 0.52 -15.81
N SER A 360 13.81 -0.72 -15.36
CA SER A 360 14.25 -1.85 -16.19
C SER A 360 13.12 -2.85 -16.53
N GLY A 361 11.86 -2.42 -16.35
CA GLY A 361 10.67 -3.24 -16.56
C GLY A 361 10.30 -3.48 -18.03
N ALA A 362 9.03 -3.84 -18.26
CA ALA A 362 8.49 -4.16 -19.58
C ALA A 362 8.59 -3.02 -20.61
N GLY A 363 8.69 -1.76 -20.16
CA GLY A 363 8.85 -0.61 -21.05
C GLY A 363 10.31 -0.23 -21.26
N GLY A 364 11.06 -0.01 -20.16
CA GLY A 364 12.40 0.53 -20.24
C GLY A 364 13.46 -0.42 -20.80
N ALA A 365 13.40 -1.73 -20.48
CA ALA A 365 14.41 -2.66 -20.97
C ALA A 365 14.37 -2.86 -22.50
N PRO A 366 13.19 -2.98 -23.16
CA PRO A 366 13.12 -2.93 -24.62
C PRO A 366 13.65 -1.63 -25.21
N VAL A 367 13.29 -0.46 -24.66
CA VAL A 367 13.86 0.83 -25.14
C VAL A 367 15.39 0.82 -25.07
N ALA A 368 15.95 0.39 -23.94
CA ALA A 368 17.39 0.34 -23.76
C ALA A 368 18.07 -0.61 -24.74
N TYR A 369 17.47 -1.79 -24.98
CA TYR A 369 17.95 -2.75 -25.97
C TYR A 369 17.95 -2.17 -27.39
N GLU A 370 16.84 -1.57 -27.81
CA GLU A 370 16.67 -1.02 -29.15
C GLU A 370 17.63 0.16 -29.43
N LEU A 371 17.78 1.07 -28.47
CA LEU A 371 18.69 2.21 -28.61
C LEU A 371 20.17 1.77 -28.58
N ALA A 372 20.54 0.84 -27.69
CA ALA A 372 21.89 0.28 -27.67
C ALA A 372 22.22 -0.49 -28.95
N GLN A 373 21.26 -1.22 -29.52
CA GLN A 373 21.41 -1.91 -30.80
C GLN A 373 21.72 -0.96 -31.96
N ARG A 374 21.23 0.30 -31.87
CA ARG A 374 21.48 1.35 -32.86
C ARG A 374 22.73 2.19 -32.55
N GLY A 375 23.49 1.82 -31.52
CA GLY A 375 24.78 2.44 -31.20
C GLY A 375 24.71 3.64 -30.27
N HIS A 376 23.55 3.96 -29.69
CA HIS A 376 23.42 5.06 -28.72
C HIS A 376 24.03 4.68 -27.36
N ALA A 377 24.63 5.66 -26.67
CA ALA A 377 25.04 5.50 -25.29
C ALA A 377 23.80 5.51 -24.38
N VAL A 378 23.53 4.39 -23.72
CA VAL A 378 22.33 4.21 -22.87
C VAL A 378 22.69 3.86 -21.44
N LEU A 379 22.10 4.60 -20.49
CA LEU A 379 22.14 4.28 -19.06
C LEU A 379 20.75 3.94 -18.52
N VAL A 380 20.64 2.78 -17.88
CA VAL A 380 19.42 2.34 -17.21
C VAL A 380 19.57 2.51 -15.69
N LEU A 381 18.60 3.16 -15.04
CA LEU A 381 18.56 3.32 -13.58
C LEU A 381 17.39 2.53 -13.00
N GLU A 382 17.66 1.61 -12.07
CA GLU A 382 16.66 0.75 -11.44
C GLU A 382 16.72 0.85 -9.92
N GLU A 383 15.57 1.11 -9.29
CA GLU A 383 15.44 1.19 -7.83
C GLU A 383 15.64 -0.19 -7.16
N GLY A 384 15.21 -1.25 -7.83
CA GLY A 384 15.30 -2.62 -7.34
C GLY A 384 16.68 -3.26 -7.43
N ARG A 385 16.85 -4.36 -6.70
CA ARG A 385 18.03 -5.24 -6.80
C ARG A 385 17.90 -6.18 -8.00
N TRP A 386 19.02 -6.50 -8.64
CA TRP A 386 19.13 -7.68 -9.49
C TRP A 386 19.27 -8.93 -8.63
N PHE A 387 18.35 -9.87 -8.80
CA PHE A 387 18.41 -11.17 -8.13
C PHE A 387 18.96 -12.19 -9.12
N PRO A 388 20.05 -12.90 -8.77
CA PRO A 388 20.50 -14.03 -9.56
C PRO A 388 19.59 -15.24 -9.34
N ARG A 389 19.57 -16.13 -10.34
CA ARG A 389 18.74 -17.35 -10.36
C ARG A 389 18.87 -18.22 -9.09
N TYR A 390 20.09 -18.39 -8.58
CA TYR A 390 20.36 -19.20 -7.38
C TYR A 390 19.76 -18.62 -6.09
N GLU A 391 19.38 -17.33 -6.07
CA GLU A 391 18.65 -16.72 -4.95
C GLU A 391 17.12 -16.80 -5.11
N MET A 392 16.61 -17.30 -6.26
CA MET A 392 15.18 -17.41 -6.57
C MET A 392 14.56 -18.78 -6.21
N VAL A 393 15.28 -19.63 -5.46
CA VAL A 393 14.81 -20.96 -5.03
C VAL A 393 13.98 -20.95 -3.73
N GLY A 394 13.90 -19.78 -3.07
CA GLY A 394 13.23 -19.58 -1.78
C GLY A 394 11.69 -19.70 -1.83
N ARG A 395 10.98 -19.50 -0.72
CA ARG A 395 9.51 -19.65 -0.72
C ARG A 395 8.77 -18.49 -1.39
N ALA A 396 7.49 -18.66 -1.73
CA ALA A 396 6.69 -17.59 -2.35
C ALA A 396 6.59 -16.35 -1.44
N SER A 397 6.50 -16.55 -0.13
CA SER A 397 6.56 -15.49 0.89
C SER A 397 7.88 -14.71 0.89
N GLU A 398 9.02 -15.42 0.82
CA GLU A 398 10.35 -14.80 0.76
C GLU A 398 10.53 -13.99 -0.51
N ALA A 399 10.09 -14.52 -1.65
CA ALA A 399 10.08 -13.83 -2.94
C ALA A 399 9.23 -12.54 -2.87
N ARG A 400 8.04 -12.59 -2.24
CA ARG A 400 7.20 -11.41 -2.01
C ARG A 400 7.94 -10.34 -1.23
N ARG A 401 8.56 -10.69 -0.10
CA ARG A 401 9.31 -9.73 0.73
C ARG A 401 10.48 -9.08 -0.03
N LYS A 402 11.21 -9.86 -0.84
CA LYS A 402 12.40 -9.40 -1.57
C LYS A 402 12.09 -8.58 -2.81
N MET A 403 11.08 -8.97 -3.59
CA MET A 403 10.89 -8.48 -4.96
C MET A 403 9.63 -7.64 -5.15
N PHE A 404 8.65 -7.68 -4.23
CA PHE A 404 7.40 -6.93 -4.38
C PHE A 404 7.51 -5.60 -3.65
N ARG A 405 6.96 -4.56 -4.26
CA ARG A 405 6.83 -3.23 -3.66
C ARG A 405 6.12 -3.34 -2.32
N GLU A 406 6.72 -2.76 -1.27
CA GLU A 406 6.20 -2.83 0.11
C GLU A 406 5.90 -4.28 0.58
N GLY A 407 6.67 -5.27 0.11
CA GLY A 407 6.45 -6.69 0.44
C GLY A 407 5.13 -7.27 -0.09
N GLY A 408 4.51 -6.61 -1.09
CA GLY A 408 3.21 -6.98 -1.63
C GLY A 408 2.02 -6.37 -0.87
N GLN A 409 2.25 -5.37 -0.02
CA GLN A 409 1.22 -4.73 0.82
C GLN A 409 0.63 -3.44 0.22
N THR A 410 0.94 -3.11 -1.04
CA THR A 410 0.32 -1.96 -1.72
C THR A 410 -1.17 -2.23 -1.96
N LEU A 411 -2.03 -1.31 -1.52
CA LEU A 411 -3.50 -1.44 -1.59
C LEU A 411 -4.12 -0.31 -2.39
N ALA A 412 -5.06 -0.65 -3.27
CA ALA A 412 -6.06 0.26 -3.79
C ALA A 412 -7.22 0.37 -2.79
N VAL A 413 -7.61 1.60 -2.46
CA VAL A 413 -8.64 1.89 -1.44
C VAL A 413 -9.75 2.76 -2.04
N GLY A 414 -11.00 2.31 -1.89
CA GLY A 414 -12.21 3.07 -2.19
C GLY A 414 -13.44 2.31 -1.71
N ASN A 415 -14.44 2.09 -2.57
CA ASN A 415 -15.56 1.18 -2.27
C ASN A 415 -15.16 -0.30 -2.35
N VAL A 416 -13.99 -0.60 -2.91
CA VAL A 416 -13.32 -1.89 -2.87
C VAL A 416 -11.92 -1.73 -2.29
N MET A 417 -11.42 -2.79 -1.67
CA MET A 417 -10.04 -2.87 -1.20
C MET A 417 -9.33 -3.99 -1.95
N MET A 418 -8.29 -3.64 -2.71
CA MET A 418 -7.60 -4.61 -3.57
C MET A 418 -6.08 -4.53 -3.37
N PRO A 419 -5.39 -5.65 -3.12
CA PRO A 419 -3.94 -5.69 -3.25
C PRO A 419 -3.54 -5.42 -4.70
N VAL A 420 -2.55 -4.54 -4.88
CA VAL A 420 -1.95 -4.20 -6.16
C VAL A 420 -0.49 -4.63 -6.14
N TRP A 421 -0.15 -5.66 -6.91
CA TRP A 421 1.21 -6.21 -6.90
C TRP A 421 2.08 -5.58 -7.98
N THR A 422 3.24 -5.05 -7.59
CA THR A 422 4.25 -4.49 -8.50
C THR A 422 5.66 -4.88 -8.07
N GLY A 423 6.56 -5.07 -9.03
CA GLY A 423 7.95 -5.48 -8.77
C GLY A 423 8.86 -4.30 -8.42
N VAL A 424 9.84 -4.55 -7.56
CA VAL A 424 10.98 -3.67 -7.25
C VAL A 424 12.28 -4.48 -7.38
N THR A 425 12.62 -4.78 -8.62
CA THR A 425 13.79 -5.59 -8.98
C THR A 425 14.24 -5.21 -10.39
N VAL A 426 15.49 -5.52 -10.74
CA VAL A 426 15.87 -5.53 -12.16
C VAL A 426 14.94 -6.47 -12.91
N GLY A 427 14.28 -5.94 -13.94
CA GLY A 427 13.20 -6.58 -14.68
C GLY A 427 11.78 -6.13 -14.29
N GLY A 428 11.64 -5.38 -13.20
CA GLY A 428 10.37 -4.86 -12.69
C GLY A 428 9.32 -5.96 -12.47
N SER A 429 8.06 -5.67 -12.79
CA SER A 429 6.97 -6.64 -12.65
C SER A 429 7.07 -7.84 -13.60
N THR A 430 7.91 -7.79 -14.65
CA THR A 430 8.10 -8.96 -15.53
C THR A 430 8.80 -10.10 -14.80
N THR A 431 9.64 -9.81 -13.80
CA THR A 431 10.31 -10.81 -12.96
C THR A 431 9.31 -11.60 -12.11
N ILE A 432 8.23 -10.96 -11.67
CA ILE A 432 7.25 -11.51 -10.70
C ILE A 432 5.86 -11.79 -11.29
N ASN A 433 5.69 -11.75 -12.61
CA ASN A 433 4.45 -12.17 -13.26
C ASN A 433 4.47 -13.67 -13.63
N SER A 434 3.34 -14.17 -14.13
CA SER A 434 3.15 -15.57 -14.53
C SER A 434 3.81 -15.95 -15.86
N GLY A 435 4.14 -14.98 -16.70
CA GLY A 435 4.66 -15.19 -18.06
C GLY A 435 3.59 -15.28 -19.15
N THR A 436 2.32 -15.02 -18.82
CA THR A 436 1.21 -14.92 -19.78
C THR A 436 1.41 -13.80 -20.79
N CYS A 437 1.16 -14.09 -22.07
CA CYS A 437 1.38 -13.18 -23.20
C CYS A 437 0.12 -13.04 -24.06
N TYR A 438 -0.48 -11.84 -24.07
CA TYR A 438 -1.54 -11.45 -25.01
C TYR A 438 -1.17 -10.19 -25.76
N ARG A 439 -1.46 -10.16 -27.05
CA ARG A 439 -1.48 -8.93 -27.84
C ARG A 439 -2.65 -8.05 -27.40
N THR A 440 -2.56 -6.74 -27.67
CA THR A 440 -3.71 -5.84 -27.47
C THR A 440 -4.90 -6.32 -28.30
N PRO A 441 -6.10 -6.50 -27.73
CA PRO A 441 -7.26 -6.93 -28.49
C PRO A 441 -7.58 -5.92 -29.60
N ARG A 442 -7.97 -6.41 -30.79
CA ARG A 442 -8.27 -5.56 -31.96
C ARG A 442 -9.36 -4.53 -31.66
N ARG A 443 -10.37 -4.90 -30.87
CA ARG A 443 -11.43 -3.97 -30.41
C ARG A 443 -10.88 -2.80 -29.57
N VAL A 444 -9.82 -3.03 -28.79
CA VAL A 444 -9.17 -1.98 -27.98
C VAL A 444 -8.33 -1.06 -28.88
N LEU A 445 -7.57 -1.61 -29.83
CA LEU A 445 -6.83 -0.80 -30.81
C LEU A 445 -7.78 0.07 -31.66
N ARG A 446 -8.89 -0.50 -32.13
CA ARG A 446 -9.95 0.24 -32.83
C ARG A 446 -10.48 1.39 -31.98
N ARG A 447 -10.80 1.13 -30.71
CA ARG A 447 -11.24 2.16 -29.76
C ARG A 447 -10.21 3.29 -29.62
N TRP A 448 -8.92 2.98 -29.50
CA TRP A 448 -7.88 4.00 -29.41
C TRP A 448 -7.81 4.89 -30.64
N ARG A 449 -7.99 4.32 -31.84
CA ARG A 449 -8.03 5.09 -33.09
C ARG A 449 -9.28 5.96 -33.19
N GLU A 450 -10.45 5.38 -32.95
CA GLU A 450 -11.75 6.03 -33.18
C GLU A 450 -12.11 7.05 -32.08
N GLU A 451 -11.83 6.75 -30.82
CA GLU A 451 -12.24 7.58 -29.68
C GLU A 451 -11.14 8.51 -29.16
N LEU A 452 -9.86 8.12 -29.29
CA LEU A 452 -8.71 8.89 -28.76
C LEU A 452 -7.86 9.55 -29.86
N GLY A 453 -8.19 9.31 -31.12
CA GLY A 453 -7.49 9.89 -32.27
C GLY A 453 -6.08 9.34 -32.50
N LEU A 454 -5.72 8.21 -31.88
CA LEU A 454 -4.39 7.57 -31.99
C LEU A 454 -4.29 6.78 -33.31
N VAL A 455 -4.46 7.47 -34.43
CA VAL A 455 -4.63 6.89 -35.77
C VAL A 455 -3.43 6.07 -36.24
N GLU A 456 -2.25 6.36 -35.72
CA GLU A 456 -1.01 5.63 -35.99
C GLU A 456 -0.93 4.25 -35.30
N LEU A 457 -1.76 3.99 -34.28
CA LEU A 457 -1.85 2.68 -33.61
C LEU A 457 -2.74 1.71 -34.41
N THR A 458 -2.38 1.51 -35.67
CA THR A 458 -3.03 0.54 -36.56
C THR A 458 -2.70 -0.89 -36.18
N ASP A 459 -3.55 -1.82 -36.63
CA ASP A 459 -3.35 -3.25 -36.40
C ASP A 459 -2.00 -3.72 -36.99
N ALA A 460 -1.65 -3.25 -38.20
CA ALA A 460 -0.39 -3.58 -38.86
C ALA A 460 0.83 -2.98 -38.15
N ALA A 461 0.77 -1.71 -37.74
CA ALA A 461 1.87 -1.07 -37.02
C ALA A 461 2.16 -1.77 -35.69
N MET A 462 1.11 -2.11 -34.94
CA MET A 462 1.26 -2.81 -33.67
C MET A 462 1.69 -4.28 -33.85
N ASP A 463 1.24 -4.97 -34.91
CA ASP A 463 1.61 -6.37 -35.17
C ASP A 463 3.11 -6.56 -35.37
N ALA A 464 3.78 -5.64 -36.06
CA ALA A 464 5.24 -5.69 -36.21
C ALA A 464 5.96 -5.60 -34.86
N CYS A 465 5.52 -4.68 -34.00
CA CYS A 465 6.07 -4.52 -32.65
C CYS A 465 5.74 -5.71 -31.73
N PHE A 466 4.53 -6.30 -31.85
CA PHE A 466 4.17 -7.52 -31.13
C PHE A 466 5.04 -8.69 -31.55
N ALA A 467 5.17 -8.93 -32.85
CA ALA A 467 5.98 -10.03 -33.39
C ALA A 467 7.45 -9.92 -32.93
N LYS A 468 8.01 -8.70 -32.91
CA LYS A 468 9.36 -8.47 -32.39
C LYS A 468 9.48 -8.81 -30.90
N ALA A 469 8.53 -8.35 -30.08
CA ALA A 469 8.52 -8.67 -28.65
C ALA A 469 8.39 -10.17 -28.40
N GLU A 470 7.47 -10.84 -29.10
CA GLU A 470 7.23 -12.27 -29.01
C GLU A 470 8.45 -13.09 -29.42
N ALA A 471 9.14 -12.71 -30.50
CA ALA A 471 10.35 -13.38 -30.98
C ALA A 471 11.51 -13.29 -29.97
N ILE A 472 11.75 -12.11 -29.39
CA ILE A 472 12.80 -11.93 -28.34
C ILE A 472 12.49 -12.77 -27.10
N LEU A 473 11.20 -12.88 -26.76
CA LEU A 473 10.72 -13.58 -25.58
C LEU A 473 10.55 -15.10 -25.77
N GLY A 474 10.57 -15.59 -27.02
CA GLY A 474 10.24 -16.98 -27.34
C GLY A 474 8.81 -17.34 -26.93
N VAL A 475 7.83 -16.51 -27.33
CA VAL A 475 6.43 -16.72 -26.97
C VAL A 475 5.84 -17.87 -27.76
N GLU A 476 5.36 -18.89 -27.06
CA GLU A 476 4.75 -20.09 -27.65
C GLU A 476 3.50 -20.49 -26.85
N PRO A 477 2.52 -21.20 -27.46
CA PRO A 477 1.44 -21.84 -26.73
C PRO A 477 1.98 -22.76 -25.63
N THR A 478 1.30 -22.81 -24.49
CA THR A 478 1.68 -23.73 -23.41
C THR A 478 1.58 -25.18 -23.88
N PRO A 479 2.68 -25.97 -23.86
CA PRO A 479 2.65 -27.36 -24.26
C PRO A 479 1.93 -28.25 -23.24
N ASP A 480 1.31 -29.33 -23.71
CA ASP A 480 0.48 -30.22 -22.90
C ASP A 480 1.18 -30.78 -21.65
N HIS A 481 2.47 -31.07 -21.72
CA HIS A 481 3.24 -31.61 -20.59
C HIS A 481 3.45 -30.61 -19.44
N LEU A 482 3.21 -29.32 -19.66
CA LEU A 482 3.24 -28.27 -18.64
C LEU A 482 1.86 -27.96 -18.06
N LEU A 483 0.79 -28.59 -18.58
CA LEU A 483 -0.56 -28.37 -18.08
C LEU A 483 -0.72 -29.00 -16.69
N GLY A 484 -1.17 -28.18 -15.74
CA GLY A 484 -1.48 -28.62 -14.39
C GLY A 484 -2.74 -29.45 -14.28
N GLY A 485 -2.88 -30.18 -13.18
CA GLY A 485 -4.13 -30.89 -12.91
C GLY A 485 -5.32 -29.95 -12.78
N SER A 486 -5.10 -28.67 -12.41
CA SER A 486 -6.12 -27.61 -12.48
C SER A 486 -6.62 -27.43 -13.92
N ALA A 487 -5.71 -27.23 -14.89
CA ALA A 487 -6.06 -27.11 -16.30
C ALA A 487 -6.75 -28.36 -16.84
N VAL A 488 -6.28 -29.55 -16.47
CA VAL A 488 -6.91 -30.83 -16.86
C VAL A 488 -8.32 -30.95 -16.30
N ALA A 489 -8.58 -30.52 -15.06
CA ALA A 489 -9.91 -30.51 -14.48
C ALA A 489 -10.82 -29.51 -15.22
N ILE A 490 -10.34 -28.27 -15.42
CA ILE A 490 -11.06 -27.20 -16.11
C ILE A 490 -11.40 -27.61 -17.55
N ARG A 491 -10.50 -28.28 -18.28
CA ARG A 491 -10.75 -28.79 -19.64
C ARG A 491 -11.97 -29.72 -19.71
N ARG A 492 -12.22 -30.54 -18.70
CA ARG A 492 -13.45 -31.38 -18.66
C ARG A 492 -14.71 -30.53 -18.57
N GLY A 493 -14.68 -29.47 -17.76
CA GLY A 493 -15.79 -28.52 -17.66
C GLY A 493 -16.00 -27.75 -18.97
N ILE A 494 -14.91 -27.37 -19.63
CA ILE A 494 -14.93 -26.74 -20.95
C ILE A 494 -15.61 -27.64 -21.98
N GLU A 495 -15.19 -28.91 -22.06
CA GLU A 495 -15.74 -29.92 -22.97
C GLU A 495 -17.22 -30.20 -22.67
N ALA A 496 -17.60 -30.26 -21.39
CA ALA A 496 -18.98 -30.49 -20.97
C ALA A 496 -19.92 -29.31 -21.32
N LEU A 497 -19.43 -28.08 -21.27
CA LEU A 497 -20.22 -26.87 -21.57
C LEU A 497 -20.10 -26.40 -23.02
N GLY A 498 -19.15 -26.94 -23.80
CA GLY A 498 -18.90 -26.52 -25.18
C GLY A 498 -18.42 -25.08 -25.32
N VAL A 499 -17.63 -24.59 -24.35
CA VAL A 499 -17.15 -23.19 -24.32
C VAL A 499 -15.81 -23.02 -25.05
N THR A 500 -15.63 -21.88 -25.71
CA THR A 500 -14.37 -21.55 -26.41
C THR A 500 -13.22 -21.39 -25.42
N SER A 501 -12.09 -22.02 -25.72
CA SER A 501 -10.90 -22.00 -24.87
C SER A 501 -9.63 -22.29 -25.69
N HIS A 502 -8.47 -21.94 -25.13
CA HIS A 502 -7.18 -22.20 -25.78
C HIS A 502 -6.04 -22.29 -24.75
N ALA A 503 -4.92 -22.93 -25.14
CA ALA A 503 -3.69 -22.93 -24.36
C ALA A 503 -3.06 -21.54 -24.36
N ILE A 504 -2.81 -20.97 -23.19
CA ILE A 504 -2.26 -19.62 -23.07
C ILE A 504 -0.85 -19.55 -23.69
N HIS A 505 -0.56 -18.48 -24.42
CA HIS A 505 0.78 -18.21 -24.93
C HIS A 505 1.67 -17.65 -23.82
N ARG A 506 2.91 -18.13 -23.74
CA ARG A 506 3.83 -17.82 -22.64
C ARG A 506 5.24 -17.49 -23.11
N ASN A 507 5.91 -16.57 -22.41
CA ASN A 507 7.32 -16.24 -22.61
C ASN A 507 8.26 -17.12 -21.78
N ALA A 508 8.09 -18.44 -21.84
CA ALA A 508 8.88 -19.36 -21.03
C ALA A 508 9.47 -20.52 -21.86
N PRO A 509 10.27 -20.22 -22.90
CA PRO A 509 10.90 -21.26 -23.71
C PRO A 509 11.81 -22.13 -22.83
N GLY A 510 11.69 -23.46 -22.97
CA GLY A 510 12.45 -24.41 -22.17
C GLY A 510 12.02 -24.51 -20.70
N CYS A 511 10.76 -24.18 -20.37
CA CYS A 511 10.22 -24.36 -19.02
C CYS A 511 10.14 -25.85 -18.64
N ASP A 512 10.48 -26.15 -17.38
CA ASP A 512 10.48 -27.49 -16.78
C ASP A 512 9.29 -27.73 -15.83
N GLY A 513 8.28 -26.84 -15.83
CA GLY A 513 7.03 -27.05 -15.09
C GLY A 513 7.07 -26.75 -13.59
N GLN A 514 8.08 -26.04 -13.08
CA GLN A 514 8.20 -25.78 -11.63
C GLN A 514 7.07 -24.92 -11.00
N GLY A 515 6.23 -24.25 -11.79
CA GLY A 515 5.08 -23.48 -11.28
C GLY A 515 5.42 -22.19 -10.51
N ARG A 516 6.66 -21.70 -10.64
CA ARG A 516 7.22 -20.63 -9.80
C ARG A 516 7.17 -19.22 -10.38
N CYS A 517 6.57 -19.05 -11.54
CA CYS A 517 6.74 -17.86 -12.38
C CYS A 517 6.55 -16.53 -11.60
N MET A 518 5.52 -16.44 -10.75
CA MET A 518 5.20 -15.22 -9.99
C MET A 518 6.19 -14.90 -8.84
N PHE A 519 7.10 -15.82 -8.51
CA PHE A 519 7.97 -15.75 -7.34
C PHE A 519 9.45 -15.87 -7.70
N GLY A 520 9.80 -15.59 -8.95
CA GLY A 520 11.14 -15.77 -9.51
C GLY A 520 11.32 -17.17 -10.10
N CYS A 521 11.77 -17.22 -11.36
CA CYS A 521 12.00 -18.46 -12.10
C CYS A 521 13.42 -18.99 -11.81
N PRO A 522 13.58 -20.13 -11.10
CA PRO A 522 14.92 -20.61 -10.75
C PRO A 522 15.74 -21.02 -11.98
N THR A 523 15.11 -21.65 -12.97
CA THR A 523 15.80 -22.09 -14.19
C THR A 523 16.15 -20.94 -15.13
N GLY A 524 15.46 -19.79 -14.99
CA GLY A 524 15.54 -18.67 -15.92
C GLY A 524 14.80 -18.90 -17.24
N ALA A 525 13.96 -19.95 -17.33
CA ALA A 525 13.17 -20.23 -18.53
C ALA A 525 12.16 -19.11 -18.83
N LYS A 526 11.53 -18.52 -17.80
CA LYS A 526 10.67 -17.34 -17.99
C LYS A 526 11.53 -16.16 -18.43
N ALA A 527 11.38 -15.77 -19.69
CA ALA A 527 12.11 -14.71 -20.35
C ALA A 527 11.67 -13.30 -19.88
N SER A 528 11.57 -13.08 -18.58
CA SER A 528 11.38 -11.74 -17.99
C SER A 528 12.52 -10.81 -18.41
N THR A 529 12.33 -9.48 -18.34
CA THR A 529 13.30 -8.55 -18.94
C THR A 529 14.69 -8.63 -18.30
N ASN A 530 14.84 -9.13 -17.07
CA ASN A 530 16.14 -9.45 -16.46
C ASN A 530 16.88 -10.64 -17.11
N GLU A 531 16.17 -11.51 -17.82
CA GLU A 531 16.73 -12.66 -18.56
C GLU A 531 16.74 -12.43 -20.09
N SER A 532 15.80 -11.62 -20.61
CA SER A 532 15.66 -11.36 -22.05
C SER A 532 16.36 -10.07 -22.49
N TYR A 533 15.78 -8.91 -22.17
CA TYR A 533 16.21 -7.62 -22.72
C TYR A 533 17.44 -7.03 -22.03
N VAL A 534 17.51 -7.04 -20.70
CA VAL A 534 18.59 -6.42 -19.93
C VAL A 534 19.95 -7.03 -20.30
N PRO A 535 20.14 -8.37 -20.30
CA PRO A 535 21.41 -8.96 -20.73
C PRO A 535 21.82 -8.52 -22.14
N ARG A 536 20.88 -8.56 -23.10
CA ARG A 536 21.13 -8.18 -24.49
C ARG A 536 21.54 -6.70 -24.63
N ALA A 537 20.84 -5.79 -23.94
CA ALA A 537 21.19 -4.37 -23.93
C ALA A 537 22.59 -4.13 -23.35
N LEU A 538 22.91 -4.80 -22.23
CA LEU A 538 24.21 -4.70 -21.59
C LEU A 538 25.31 -5.28 -22.48
N GLU A 539 25.08 -6.38 -23.19
CA GLU A 539 26.04 -6.96 -24.14
C GLU A 539 26.39 -5.97 -25.28
N LEU A 540 25.39 -5.21 -25.74
CA LEU A 540 25.52 -4.17 -26.75
C LEU A 540 26.16 -2.86 -26.25
N GLY A 541 26.47 -2.76 -24.95
CA GLY A 541 27.23 -1.64 -24.39
C GLY A 541 26.44 -0.69 -23.49
N ALA A 542 25.12 -0.90 -23.32
CA ALA A 542 24.36 -0.18 -22.31
C ALA A 542 24.93 -0.46 -20.90
N GLN A 543 24.68 0.45 -19.96
CA GLN A 543 25.01 0.27 -18.55
C GLN A 543 23.75 0.28 -17.69
N LEU A 544 23.78 -0.42 -16.55
CA LEU A 544 22.65 -0.43 -15.60
C LEU A 544 23.13 -0.20 -14.17
N TYR A 545 22.53 0.76 -13.48
CA TYR A 545 22.68 0.94 -12.03
C TYR A 545 21.46 0.35 -11.32
N ALA A 546 21.65 -0.78 -10.62
CA ALA A 546 20.64 -1.37 -9.76
C ALA A 546 20.70 -0.74 -8.36
N ARG A 547 19.61 -0.82 -7.58
CA ARG A 547 19.49 -0.17 -6.26
C ARG A 547 19.79 1.33 -6.29
N THR A 548 19.31 2.00 -7.33
CA THR A 548 19.50 3.43 -7.58
C THR A 548 18.17 4.07 -7.93
N ARG A 549 17.61 4.83 -6.99
CA ARG A 549 16.29 5.45 -7.12
C ARG A 549 16.41 6.83 -7.74
N VAL A 550 15.80 7.04 -8.91
CA VAL A 550 15.63 8.39 -9.46
C VAL A 550 14.72 9.20 -8.55
N THR A 551 15.18 10.39 -8.17
CA THR A 551 14.47 11.32 -7.29
C THR A 551 14.00 12.57 -8.03
N GLU A 552 14.62 12.91 -9.15
CA GLU A 552 14.39 14.16 -9.88
C GLU A 552 14.60 13.97 -11.38
N VAL A 553 13.80 14.67 -12.19
CA VAL A 553 14.00 14.87 -13.62
C VAL A 553 14.57 16.27 -13.78
N LEU A 554 15.74 16.38 -14.40
CA LEU A 554 16.42 17.65 -14.60
C LEU A 554 15.76 18.37 -15.78
N VAL A 555 15.32 19.62 -15.57
CA VAL A 555 14.67 20.44 -16.59
C VAL A 555 15.37 21.77 -16.73
N GLU A 556 15.80 22.09 -17.95
CA GLU A 556 16.47 23.36 -18.30
C GLU A 556 15.78 23.97 -19.53
N GLY A 557 15.44 25.27 -19.46
CA GLY A 557 14.71 25.93 -20.54
C GLY A 557 13.34 25.29 -20.87
N GLY A 558 12.74 24.59 -19.90
CA GLY A 558 11.48 23.88 -20.08
C GLY A 558 11.60 22.48 -20.71
N ARG A 559 12.79 22.03 -21.12
CA ARG A 559 13.02 20.68 -21.66
C ARG A 559 13.69 19.77 -20.63
N ALA A 560 13.45 18.46 -20.70
CA ALA A 560 14.21 17.50 -19.90
C ALA A 560 15.63 17.33 -20.43
N VAL A 561 16.62 17.34 -19.53
CA VAL A 561 18.05 17.22 -19.85
C VAL A 561 18.74 16.10 -19.07
N GLY A 562 17.95 15.21 -18.46
CA GLY A 562 18.44 14.06 -17.69
C GLY A 562 17.73 13.89 -16.35
N VAL A 563 18.39 13.24 -15.39
CA VAL A 563 17.81 12.87 -14.10
C VAL A 563 18.83 12.92 -12.98
N LYS A 564 18.35 13.02 -11.74
CA LYS A 564 19.13 12.83 -10.52
C LYS A 564 18.62 11.61 -9.77
N ALA A 565 19.54 10.78 -9.30
CA ALA A 565 19.23 9.56 -8.57
C ALA A 565 20.03 9.45 -7.28
N ARG A 566 19.51 8.66 -6.34
CA ARG A 566 20.18 8.29 -5.10
C ARG A 566 20.40 6.79 -5.06
N THR A 567 21.65 6.38 -4.87
CA THR A 567 22.00 4.97 -4.71
C THR A 567 21.66 4.49 -3.30
N ALA A 568 21.51 3.18 -3.12
CA ALA A 568 21.35 2.58 -1.80
C ALA A 568 22.60 2.77 -0.91
N GLY A 569 23.78 3.00 -1.49
CA GLY A 569 25.01 3.36 -0.77
C GLY A 569 25.06 4.83 -0.32
N GLY A 570 24.11 5.66 -0.74
CA GLY A 570 23.98 7.05 -0.31
C GLY A 570 24.48 8.09 -1.32
N ALA A 571 25.20 7.65 -2.36
CA ALA A 571 25.69 8.51 -3.44
C ALA A 571 24.55 9.16 -4.24
N THR A 572 24.86 10.32 -4.80
CA THR A 572 24.05 11.05 -5.77
C THR A 572 24.61 10.82 -7.17
N ILE A 573 23.81 10.23 -8.06
CA ILE A 573 24.16 10.06 -9.47
C ILE A 573 23.39 11.09 -10.28
N THR A 574 24.10 12.00 -10.93
CA THR A 574 23.52 12.98 -11.85
C THR A 574 23.75 12.49 -13.27
N VAL A 575 22.69 12.29 -14.04
CA VAL A 575 22.79 11.84 -15.43
C VAL A 575 22.32 12.96 -16.33
N ARG A 576 23.15 13.40 -17.27
CA ARG A 576 22.78 14.29 -18.35
C ARG A 576 22.49 13.47 -19.60
N ALA A 577 21.36 13.75 -20.25
CA ALA A 577 20.92 12.99 -21.42
C ALA A 577 20.21 13.87 -22.44
N ARG A 578 20.33 13.53 -23.72
CA ARG A 578 19.63 14.20 -24.83
C ARG A 578 18.15 13.85 -24.86
N VAL A 579 17.80 12.62 -24.44
CA VAL A 579 16.43 12.17 -24.22
C VAL A 579 16.30 11.46 -22.87
N THR A 580 15.18 11.68 -22.17
CA THR A 580 14.89 11.08 -20.86
C THR A 580 13.62 10.24 -20.94
N VAL A 581 13.73 8.94 -20.66
CA VAL A 581 12.63 7.98 -20.74
C VAL A 581 12.21 7.52 -19.35
N LEU A 582 10.97 7.80 -18.96
CA LEU A 582 10.37 7.30 -17.73
C LEU A 582 9.66 5.97 -18.01
N ALA A 583 10.10 4.91 -17.32
CA ALA A 583 9.55 3.57 -17.40
C ALA A 583 9.36 2.95 -15.99
N CYS A 584 8.95 3.77 -15.02
CA CYS A 584 8.79 3.42 -13.60
C CYS A 584 7.49 2.63 -13.31
N GLY A 585 6.65 2.41 -14.32
CA GLY A 585 5.35 1.77 -14.23
C GLY A 585 4.23 2.71 -13.78
N ALA A 586 2.99 2.24 -13.92
CA ALA A 586 1.76 3.02 -13.66
C ALA A 586 1.61 3.55 -12.21
N LEU A 587 2.41 3.08 -11.26
CA LEU A 587 2.38 3.61 -9.89
C LEU A 587 3.44 4.68 -9.66
N MET A 588 4.67 4.47 -10.13
CA MET A 588 5.80 5.31 -9.76
C MET A 588 6.08 6.44 -10.74
N THR A 589 5.77 6.26 -12.03
CA THR A 589 5.86 7.32 -13.06
C THR A 589 5.06 8.57 -12.67
N PRO A 590 3.75 8.49 -12.32
CA PRO A 590 3.00 9.67 -11.91
C PRO A 590 3.50 10.27 -10.58
N ILE A 591 4.08 9.46 -9.68
CA ILE A 591 4.64 9.97 -8.41
C ILE A 591 5.86 10.85 -8.69
N LEU A 592 6.77 10.40 -9.57
CA LEU A 592 7.95 11.16 -9.94
C LEU A 592 7.59 12.48 -10.64
N LEU A 593 6.63 12.44 -11.58
CA LEU A 593 6.15 13.62 -12.29
C LEU A 593 5.45 14.62 -11.35
N ARG A 594 4.48 14.17 -10.55
CA ARG A 594 3.73 15.04 -9.62
C ARG A 594 4.61 15.58 -8.50
N GLY A 595 5.62 14.83 -8.07
CA GLY A 595 6.57 15.28 -7.04
C GLY A 595 7.30 16.57 -7.43
N GLN A 596 7.40 16.86 -8.73
CA GLN A 596 8.09 18.01 -9.30
C GLN A 596 7.14 18.97 -10.06
N GLY A 597 5.84 18.65 -10.12
CA GLY A 597 4.87 19.42 -10.91
C GLY A 597 5.09 19.33 -12.42
N LEU A 598 5.74 18.27 -12.92
CA LEU A 598 6.06 18.09 -14.34
C LEU A 598 4.91 17.41 -15.10
N ALA A 599 4.78 17.76 -16.39
CA ALA A 599 3.84 17.16 -17.34
C ALA A 599 2.36 17.15 -16.90
N ASN A 600 1.96 18.10 -16.04
CA ASN A 600 0.66 18.08 -15.38
C ASN A 600 -0.18 19.35 -15.61
N ARG A 601 0.04 20.09 -16.70
CA ARG A 601 -0.84 21.22 -17.07
C ARG A 601 -2.28 20.76 -17.28
N SER A 602 -2.45 19.56 -17.83
CA SER A 602 -3.74 18.88 -18.03
C SER A 602 -4.43 18.46 -16.73
N GLY A 603 -3.69 18.38 -15.62
CA GLY A 603 -4.17 17.79 -14.38
C GLY A 603 -4.32 16.27 -14.41
N MET A 604 -3.92 15.60 -15.50
CA MET A 604 -4.17 14.18 -15.72
C MET A 604 -3.09 13.24 -15.16
N VAL A 605 -1.95 13.76 -14.66
CA VAL A 605 -0.90 12.91 -14.10
C VAL A 605 -1.40 12.26 -12.80
N GLY A 606 -1.39 10.94 -12.80
CA GLY A 606 -1.90 10.10 -11.73
C GLY A 606 -3.37 9.77 -11.84
N GLU A 607 -4.10 10.27 -12.83
CA GLU A 607 -5.54 9.98 -13.03
C GLU A 607 -5.76 8.84 -14.04
N ASN A 608 -7.00 8.37 -14.19
CA ASN A 608 -7.40 7.28 -15.10
C ASN A 608 -6.76 5.91 -14.82
N LEU A 609 -6.38 5.65 -13.57
CA LEU A 609 -5.86 4.33 -13.21
C LEU A 609 -6.91 3.25 -13.55
N SER A 610 -6.55 2.31 -14.40
CA SER A 610 -7.25 1.02 -14.52
C SER A 610 -6.40 -0.05 -13.84
N VAL A 611 -7.05 -1.12 -13.36
CA VAL A 611 -6.37 -2.12 -12.51
C VAL A 611 -6.66 -3.57 -12.89
N HIS A 612 -7.58 -3.81 -13.83
CA HIS A 612 -8.03 -5.13 -14.27
C HIS A 612 -8.46 -6.00 -13.07
N PRO A 613 -9.57 -5.67 -12.39
CA PRO A 613 -10.04 -6.40 -11.20
C PRO A 613 -10.22 -7.90 -11.46
N ALA A 614 -9.72 -8.71 -10.53
CA ALA A 614 -9.72 -10.17 -10.61
C ALA A 614 -10.35 -10.81 -9.37
N ALA A 615 -11.33 -11.69 -9.55
CA ALA A 615 -11.86 -12.56 -8.50
C ALA A 615 -11.20 -13.95 -8.60
N PRO A 616 -10.58 -14.46 -7.53
CA PRO A 616 -10.12 -15.84 -7.48
C PRO A 616 -11.29 -16.77 -7.14
N ILE A 617 -11.50 -17.81 -7.94
CA ILE A 617 -12.49 -18.85 -7.70
C ILE A 617 -11.75 -20.16 -7.46
N LEU A 618 -12.04 -20.81 -6.34
CA LEU A 618 -11.47 -22.11 -5.99
C LEU A 618 -12.54 -23.18 -6.12
N ALA A 619 -12.15 -24.42 -6.41
CA ALA A 619 -13.05 -25.55 -6.38
C ALA A 619 -12.38 -26.78 -5.81
N ARG A 620 -13.13 -27.56 -5.03
CA ARG A 620 -12.70 -28.80 -4.42
C ARG A 620 -13.24 -30.00 -5.19
N PHE A 621 -12.35 -30.93 -5.54
CA PHE A 621 -12.67 -32.13 -6.29
C PHE A 621 -12.60 -33.38 -5.40
N PRO A 622 -13.27 -34.48 -5.78
CA PRO A 622 -13.18 -35.76 -5.05
C PRO A 622 -11.81 -36.44 -5.23
N ARG A 623 -11.02 -36.02 -6.22
CA ARG A 623 -9.74 -36.62 -6.59
C ARG A 623 -8.63 -35.57 -6.53
N ARG A 624 -7.39 -36.04 -6.47
CA ARG A 624 -6.19 -35.20 -6.51
C ARG A 624 -6.14 -34.41 -7.83
N VAL A 625 -5.94 -33.10 -7.69
CA VAL A 625 -5.74 -32.11 -8.76
C VAL A 625 -4.31 -31.59 -8.74
N ALA A 626 -3.77 -31.28 -7.55
CA ALA A 626 -2.40 -30.80 -7.34
C ALA A 626 -2.01 -29.58 -8.19
N MET A 627 -2.77 -28.48 -8.06
CA MET A 627 -2.55 -27.25 -8.84
C MET A 627 -1.17 -26.58 -8.64
N GLN A 628 -0.40 -26.95 -7.60
CA GLN A 628 1.00 -26.50 -7.41
C GLN A 628 2.02 -27.20 -8.32
N GLU A 629 1.63 -28.27 -9.03
CA GLU A 629 2.60 -29.14 -9.72
C GLU A 629 2.96 -28.73 -11.15
N ASN A 630 2.53 -27.55 -11.61
CA ASN A 630 2.73 -27.13 -13.01
C ASN A 630 2.66 -25.61 -13.15
N VAL A 631 2.75 -25.11 -14.38
CA VAL A 631 2.76 -23.67 -14.65
C VAL A 631 1.38 -23.03 -14.43
N PRO A 632 1.29 -21.88 -13.72
CA PRO A 632 0.02 -21.19 -13.50
C PRO A 632 -0.41 -20.41 -14.74
N GLN A 633 -1.71 -20.22 -15.00
CA GLN A 633 -2.20 -19.54 -16.21
C GLN A 633 -1.72 -20.28 -17.46
N SER A 634 -2.04 -21.57 -17.50
CA SER A 634 -1.75 -22.47 -18.61
C SER A 634 -2.88 -22.55 -19.64
N TRP A 635 -4.11 -22.20 -19.25
CA TRP A 635 -5.31 -22.32 -20.10
C TRP A 635 -6.25 -21.12 -19.91
N ALA A 636 -6.84 -20.64 -21.00
CA ALA A 636 -7.78 -19.53 -21.02
C ALA A 636 -9.16 -19.98 -21.51
N ILE A 637 -10.20 -19.37 -20.97
CA ILE A 637 -11.60 -19.53 -21.38
C ILE A 637 -12.09 -18.18 -21.91
N GLU A 638 -12.49 -18.16 -23.17
CA GLU A 638 -12.79 -16.93 -23.92
C GLU A 638 -14.28 -16.77 -24.24
N ALA A 639 -15.15 -17.59 -23.65
CA ALA A 639 -16.59 -17.55 -23.90
C ALA A 639 -17.22 -16.16 -23.73
N LEU A 640 -16.61 -15.29 -22.90
CA LEU A 640 -17.07 -13.93 -22.60
C LEU A 640 -16.01 -12.85 -22.95
N ALA A 641 -15.03 -13.16 -23.81
CA ALA A 641 -13.93 -12.25 -24.12
C ALA A 641 -14.40 -10.95 -24.81
N GLU A 642 -15.42 -11.03 -25.68
CA GLU A 642 -16.04 -9.87 -26.33
C GLU A 642 -16.80 -8.96 -25.35
N ASP A 643 -17.29 -9.51 -24.24
CA ASP A 643 -17.87 -8.74 -23.13
C ASP A 643 -16.79 -8.09 -22.23
N GLY A 644 -15.52 -8.31 -22.54
CA GLY A 644 -14.38 -7.90 -21.73
C GLY A 644 -14.25 -8.69 -20.44
N ILE A 645 -14.62 -9.98 -20.45
CA ILE A 645 -14.41 -10.91 -19.33
C ILE A 645 -13.42 -11.97 -19.78
N MET A 646 -12.31 -12.10 -19.06
CA MET A 646 -11.31 -13.14 -19.26
C MET A 646 -11.34 -14.10 -18.08
N ILE A 647 -11.38 -15.40 -18.35
CA ILE A 647 -11.24 -16.42 -17.30
C ILE A 647 -9.99 -17.24 -17.61
N GLU A 648 -9.14 -17.41 -16.62
CA GLU A 648 -7.90 -18.16 -16.78
C GLU A 648 -7.75 -19.20 -15.68
N GLU A 649 -7.18 -20.35 -16.02
CA GLU A 649 -6.67 -21.28 -15.04
C GLU A 649 -5.64 -20.58 -14.14
N SER A 650 -5.66 -20.89 -12.84
CA SER A 650 -4.70 -20.36 -11.90
C SER A 650 -4.13 -21.48 -11.03
N GLY A 651 -2.80 -21.58 -11.00
CA GLY A 651 -2.06 -22.43 -10.07
C GLY A 651 -1.38 -21.56 -9.00
N ASN A 652 -1.61 -21.83 -7.73
CA ASN A 652 -1.00 -21.04 -6.64
C ASN A 652 -0.51 -21.95 -5.53
N PRO A 653 0.70 -21.73 -4.96
CA PRO A 653 1.18 -22.45 -3.79
C PRO A 653 0.20 -22.38 -2.60
N PRO A 654 0.21 -23.37 -1.69
CA PRO A 654 -0.71 -23.43 -0.56
C PRO A 654 -0.68 -22.16 0.30
N GLU A 655 0.49 -21.55 0.50
CA GLU A 655 0.61 -20.31 1.27
C GLU A 655 -0.08 -19.09 0.63
N VAL A 656 -0.27 -19.08 -0.69
CA VAL A 656 -0.98 -18.01 -1.41
C VAL A 656 -2.49 -18.26 -1.34
N VAL A 657 -2.91 -19.51 -1.54
CA VAL A 657 -4.33 -19.91 -1.48
C VAL A 657 -4.91 -19.74 -0.09
N ALA A 658 -4.13 -20.06 0.94
CA ALA A 658 -4.54 -19.87 2.33
C ALA A 658 -4.98 -18.42 2.61
N VAL A 659 -4.25 -17.43 2.08
CA VAL A 659 -4.56 -16.01 2.24
C VAL A 659 -5.75 -15.58 1.38
N ALA A 660 -5.95 -16.20 0.22
CA ALA A 660 -7.04 -15.89 -0.70
C ALA A 660 -8.42 -16.40 -0.24
N LEU A 661 -8.47 -17.47 0.56
CA LEU A 661 -9.72 -17.99 1.11
C LEU A 661 -10.38 -16.96 2.06
N PRO A 662 -11.65 -16.55 1.82
CA PRO A 662 -12.27 -15.45 2.54
C PRO A 662 -12.75 -15.82 3.94
N PHE A 663 -12.92 -17.12 4.22
CA PHE A 663 -13.43 -17.65 5.49
C PHE A 663 -12.32 -18.16 6.41
N VAL A 664 -12.69 -18.46 7.67
CA VAL A 664 -11.78 -18.81 8.77
C VAL A 664 -12.30 -20.04 9.54
N GLY A 665 -11.61 -20.46 10.60
CA GLY A 665 -12.09 -21.51 11.49
C GLY A 665 -11.88 -22.94 10.96
N ALA A 666 -12.65 -23.89 11.47
CA ALA A 666 -12.50 -25.31 11.16
C ALA A 666 -12.75 -25.61 9.67
N GLY A 667 -13.72 -24.94 9.04
CA GLY A 667 -13.98 -25.10 7.61
C GLY A 667 -12.81 -24.64 6.73
N PHE A 668 -12.13 -23.56 7.13
CA PHE A 668 -10.89 -23.11 6.48
C PHE A 668 -9.79 -24.16 6.59
N VAL A 669 -9.58 -24.71 7.79
CA VAL A 669 -8.56 -25.73 8.05
C VAL A 669 -8.84 -27.01 7.27
N GLU A 670 -10.07 -27.50 7.25
CA GLU A 670 -10.44 -28.68 6.45
C GLU A 670 -10.16 -28.45 4.96
N THR A 671 -10.54 -27.27 4.45
CA THR A 671 -10.36 -26.93 3.03
C THR A 671 -8.88 -26.90 2.65
N ILE A 672 -8.06 -26.22 3.46
CA ILE A 672 -6.63 -26.07 3.15
C ILE A 672 -5.86 -27.37 3.38
N GLU A 673 -6.22 -28.22 4.34
CA GLU A 673 -5.59 -29.55 4.51
C GLU A 673 -5.85 -30.48 3.32
N ARG A 674 -6.93 -30.23 2.57
CA ARG A 674 -7.26 -30.91 1.31
C ARG A 674 -6.76 -30.15 0.07
N TYR A 675 -5.77 -29.26 0.23
CA TYR A 675 -5.22 -28.43 -0.84
C TYR A 675 -4.93 -29.19 -2.15
N ASP A 676 -4.41 -30.43 -2.07
CA ASP A 676 -4.09 -31.24 -3.25
C ASP A 676 -5.31 -31.62 -4.11
N THR A 677 -6.53 -31.40 -3.62
CA THR A 677 -7.79 -31.60 -4.35
C THR A 677 -8.38 -30.31 -4.90
N LEU A 678 -7.72 -29.17 -4.68
CA LEU A 678 -8.19 -27.86 -5.13
C LEU A 678 -7.71 -27.56 -6.56
N ALA A 679 -8.60 -26.96 -7.33
CA ALA A 679 -8.30 -26.24 -8.56
C ALA A 679 -8.62 -24.75 -8.37
N ALA A 680 -8.05 -23.88 -9.19
CA ALA A 680 -8.39 -22.47 -9.19
C ALA A 680 -8.51 -21.89 -10.60
N VAL A 681 -9.40 -20.92 -10.73
CA VAL A 681 -9.52 -20.04 -11.90
C VAL A 681 -9.61 -18.59 -11.42
N GLY A 682 -9.14 -17.66 -12.24
CA GLY A 682 -9.36 -16.23 -12.03
C GLY A 682 -10.35 -15.69 -13.05
N ALA A 683 -11.42 -15.04 -12.59
CA ALA A 683 -12.30 -14.25 -13.45
C ALA A 683 -11.88 -12.78 -13.39
N MET A 684 -11.58 -12.19 -14.54
CA MET A 684 -11.02 -10.85 -14.67
C MET A 684 -11.84 -10.03 -15.66
N ILE A 685 -11.90 -8.72 -15.44
CA ILE A 685 -12.71 -7.83 -16.27
C ILE A 685 -11.92 -6.65 -16.83
N GLU A 686 -12.23 -6.27 -18.07
CA GLU A 686 -11.91 -4.94 -18.58
C GLU A 686 -12.74 -3.90 -17.85
N ASP A 687 -12.09 -3.17 -16.94
CA ASP A 687 -12.75 -2.17 -16.10
C ASP A 687 -13.06 -0.88 -16.85
N GLY A 688 -14.33 -0.47 -16.75
CA GLY A 688 -14.76 0.90 -17.08
C GLY A 688 -14.43 1.89 -15.97
N SER A 689 -14.26 1.40 -14.75
CA SER A 689 -13.89 2.15 -13.55
C SER A 689 -12.55 2.87 -13.69
N ARG A 690 -12.39 3.98 -12.97
CA ARG A 690 -11.15 4.77 -12.98
C ARG A 690 -10.73 5.12 -11.56
N GLY A 691 -9.45 4.99 -11.32
CA GLY A 691 -8.80 5.38 -10.07
C GLY A 691 -7.79 6.50 -10.25
N SER A 692 -7.07 6.79 -9.17
CA SER A 692 -5.95 7.71 -9.16
C SER A 692 -4.79 7.22 -8.29
N VAL A 693 -3.59 7.66 -8.64
CA VAL A 693 -2.34 7.42 -7.93
C VAL A 693 -1.76 8.76 -7.48
N ARG A 694 -1.42 8.85 -6.19
CA ARG A 694 -0.86 10.05 -5.57
C ARG A 694 0.34 9.68 -4.69
N PRO A 695 1.25 10.63 -4.42
CA PRO A 695 2.28 10.44 -3.41
C PRO A 695 1.64 10.19 -2.03
N GLY A 696 2.01 9.09 -1.41
CA GLY A 696 1.68 8.74 -0.03
C GLY A 696 2.72 9.27 0.97
N ARG A 697 2.42 9.14 2.27
CA ARG A 697 3.37 9.52 3.34
C ARG A 697 4.61 8.63 3.31
N GLY A 698 5.78 9.20 3.58
CA GLY A 698 7.03 8.45 3.67
C GLY A 698 7.50 7.85 2.33
N GLY A 699 7.12 8.45 1.19
CA GLY A 699 7.52 7.98 -0.13
C GLY A 699 6.75 6.77 -0.67
N ARG A 700 5.61 6.43 -0.04
CA ARG A 700 4.68 5.36 -0.44
C ARG A 700 3.76 5.75 -1.58
N VAL A 701 3.04 4.77 -2.11
CA VAL A 701 1.99 4.97 -3.12
C VAL A 701 0.63 5.06 -2.44
N ALA A 702 -0.14 6.11 -2.72
CA ALA A 702 -1.55 6.19 -2.34
C ALA A 702 -2.42 5.94 -3.56
N ILE A 703 -3.14 4.81 -3.58
CA ILE A 703 -4.00 4.39 -4.69
C ILE A 703 -5.46 4.54 -4.26
N ARG A 704 -6.24 5.30 -5.04
CA ARG A 704 -7.70 5.36 -4.91
C ARG A 704 -8.34 4.67 -6.09
N PHE A 705 -9.28 3.76 -5.83
CA PHE A 705 -10.02 3.08 -6.89
C PHE A 705 -11.43 2.80 -6.41
N SER A 706 -12.43 3.11 -7.23
CA SER A 706 -13.81 2.76 -6.96
C SER A 706 -14.39 2.02 -8.14
N MET A 707 -14.88 0.82 -7.88
CA MET A 707 -15.45 -0.07 -8.89
C MET A 707 -16.93 0.27 -9.10
N SER A 708 -17.34 0.39 -10.36
CA SER A 708 -18.72 0.67 -10.76
C SER A 708 -19.65 -0.53 -10.56
N GLU A 709 -20.96 -0.29 -10.52
CA GLU A 709 -21.96 -1.37 -10.47
C GLU A 709 -21.95 -2.20 -11.77
N ASP A 710 -21.69 -1.57 -12.92
CA ASP A 710 -21.57 -2.26 -14.22
C ASP A 710 -20.39 -3.24 -14.23
N ASP A 711 -19.24 -2.82 -13.70
CA ASP A 711 -18.08 -3.70 -13.55
C ASP A 711 -18.38 -4.83 -12.56
N ALA A 712 -19.16 -4.59 -11.49
CA ALA A 712 -19.57 -5.64 -10.56
C ALA A 712 -20.50 -6.66 -11.21
N ALA A 713 -21.46 -6.20 -12.02
CA ALA A 713 -22.34 -7.08 -12.79
C ALA A 713 -21.56 -7.88 -13.84
N LYS A 714 -20.59 -7.26 -14.51
CA LYS A 714 -19.68 -7.93 -15.45
C LYS A 714 -18.86 -9.02 -14.75
N LEU A 715 -18.30 -8.72 -13.58
CA LEU A 715 -17.54 -9.69 -12.80
C LEU A 715 -18.41 -10.85 -12.30
N GLN A 716 -19.64 -10.57 -11.85
CA GLN A 716 -20.61 -11.58 -11.44
C GLN A 716 -20.86 -12.60 -12.56
N ARG A 717 -21.00 -12.15 -13.81
CA ARG A 717 -21.14 -13.04 -14.98
C ARG A 717 -19.95 -13.99 -15.12
N GLY A 718 -18.72 -13.46 -14.97
CA GLY A 718 -17.50 -14.26 -15.01
C GLY A 718 -17.42 -15.29 -13.89
N VAL A 719 -17.75 -14.90 -12.65
CA VAL A 719 -17.77 -15.80 -11.49
C VAL A 719 -18.84 -16.90 -11.65
N VAL A 720 -20.02 -16.56 -12.16
CA VAL A 720 -21.10 -17.53 -12.44
C VAL A 720 -20.65 -18.55 -13.47
N LEU A 721 -20.07 -18.11 -14.59
CA LEU A 721 -19.57 -19.03 -15.62
C LEU A 721 -18.44 -19.92 -15.08
N ALA A 722 -17.53 -19.37 -14.29
CA ALA A 722 -16.49 -20.14 -13.63
C ALA A 722 -17.07 -21.22 -12.71
N ALA A 723 -18.10 -20.90 -11.92
CA ALA A 723 -18.76 -21.87 -11.05
C ALA A 723 -19.49 -22.98 -11.82
N GLU A 724 -20.18 -22.63 -12.92
CA GLU A 724 -20.80 -23.60 -13.82
C GLU A 724 -19.77 -24.56 -14.42
N LEU A 725 -18.67 -24.01 -14.91
CA LEU A 725 -17.58 -24.77 -15.50
C LEU A 725 -16.97 -25.74 -14.49
N LEU A 726 -16.68 -25.28 -13.27
CA LEU A 726 -16.04 -26.11 -12.25
C LEU A 726 -16.98 -27.22 -11.74
N LEU A 727 -18.27 -26.95 -11.59
CA LEU A 727 -19.24 -28.01 -11.25
C LEU A 727 -19.41 -29.01 -12.40
N ALA A 728 -19.48 -28.54 -13.65
CA ALA A 728 -19.50 -29.41 -14.83
C ALA A 728 -18.22 -30.27 -14.96
N ALA A 729 -17.08 -29.76 -14.49
CA ALA A 729 -15.82 -30.51 -14.39
C ALA A 729 -15.82 -31.61 -13.31
N GLY A 730 -16.84 -31.64 -12.44
CA GLY A 730 -16.98 -32.60 -11.34
C GLY A 730 -16.46 -32.11 -9.99
N ALA A 731 -16.41 -30.80 -9.76
CA ALA A 731 -16.17 -30.26 -8.41
C ALA A 731 -17.34 -30.60 -7.47
N GLU A 732 -17.04 -30.89 -6.20
CA GLU A 732 -18.06 -31.05 -5.15
C GLU A 732 -18.49 -29.70 -4.56
N GLU A 733 -17.55 -28.75 -4.50
CA GLU A 733 -17.75 -27.42 -3.94
C GLU A 733 -16.96 -26.39 -4.76
N VAL A 734 -17.59 -25.25 -5.02
CA VAL A 734 -16.96 -24.06 -5.60
C VAL A 734 -17.02 -22.92 -4.59
N TYR A 735 -15.88 -22.29 -4.32
CA TYR A 735 -15.73 -21.12 -3.47
C TYR A 735 -15.58 -19.88 -4.37
N PRO A 736 -16.65 -19.11 -4.63
CA PRO A 736 -16.67 -18.02 -5.61
C PRO A 736 -15.98 -16.74 -5.15
N ALA A 737 -15.53 -16.68 -3.89
CA ALA A 737 -14.98 -15.49 -3.25
C ALA A 737 -15.94 -14.28 -3.25
N VAL A 738 -17.24 -14.57 -3.08
CA VAL A 738 -18.34 -13.59 -2.99
C VAL A 738 -18.99 -13.70 -1.62
N ARG A 739 -19.22 -12.55 -0.96
CA ARG A 739 -19.89 -12.47 0.34
C ARG A 739 -21.27 -13.12 0.28
N GLY A 740 -21.59 -13.95 1.28
CA GLY A 740 -22.85 -14.69 1.36
C GLY A 740 -22.88 -15.98 0.53
N PHE A 741 -21.78 -16.32 -0.15
CA PHE A 741 -21.63 -17.57 -0.92
C PHE A 741 -20.33 -18.28 -0.54
N ASP A 742 -20.34 -18.96 0.61
CA ASP A 742 -19.16 -19.68 1.09
C ASP A 742 -18.81 -20.87 0.19
N ALA A 743 -19.81 -21.68 -0.19
CA ALA A 743 -19.64 -22.80 -1.11
C ALA A 743 -20.89 -23.03 -1.96
N ILE A 744 -20.68 -23.23 -3.26
CA ILE A 744 -21.71 -23.59 -4.25
C ILE A 744 -21.51 -25.06 -4.62
N ARG A 745 -22.56 -25.88 -4.49
CA ARG A 745 -22.50 -27.35 -4.69
C ARG A 745 -23.34 -27.83 -5.87
N ASP A 746 -24.28 -27.02 -6.32
CA ASP A 746 -25.29 -27.43 -7.29
C ASP A 746 -25.81 -26.25 -8.13
N ALA A 747 -26.71 -26.58 -9.06
CA ALA A 747 -27.37 -25.61 -9.93
C ALA A 747 -28.24 -24.61 -9.16
N ALA A 748 -28.77 -24.97 -7.98
CA ALA A 748 -29.56 -24.05 -7.16
C ALA A 748 -28.68 -22.95 -6.57
N GLY A 749 -27.47 -23.30 -6.11
CA GLY A 749 -26.46 -22.36 -5.66
C GLY A 749 -25.98 -21.42 -6.78
N ILE A 750 -25.75 -21.94 -8.00
CA ILE A 750 -25.45 -21.12 -9.17
C ILE A 750 -26.60 -20.15 -9.46
N ALA A 751 -27.85 -20.63 -9.46
CA ALA A 751 -29.01 -19.81 -9.74
C ALA A 751 -29.24 -18.73 -8.66
N ALA A 752 -28.90 -19.03 -7.40
CA ALA A 752 -28.90 -18.05 -6.32
C ALA A 752 -27.82 -16.98 -6.54
N LEU A 753 -26.59 -17.38 -6.87
CA LEU A 753 -25.49 -16.45 -7.18
C LEU A 753 -25.86 -15.54 -8.36
N ARG A 754 -26.47 -16.08 -9.41
CA ARG A 754 -26.90 -15.32 -10.60
C ARG A 754 -27.98 -14.29 -10.29
N ARG A 755 -28.91 -14.59 -9.37
CA ARG A 755 -30.01 -13.67 -8.99
C ARG A 755 -29.63 -12.68 -7.90
N ALA A 756 -28.53 -12.91 -7.19
CA ALA A 756 -28.08 -12.03 -6.13
C ALA A 756 -27.75 -10.64 -6.67
N ARG A 757 -28.18 -9.60 -5.96
CA ARG A 757 -27.76 -8.23 -6.23
C ARG A 757 -26.45 -7.98 -5.48
N LEU A 758 -25.34 -8.09 -6.19
CA LEU A 758 -24.00 -7.94 -5.62
C LEU A 758 -23.49 -6.51 -5.81
N ALA A 759 -22.97 -5.93 -4.75
CA ALA A 759 -22.24 -4.67 -4.77
C ALA A 759 -20.72 -4.95 -4.96
N PRO A 760 -19.93 -3.95 -5.40
CA PRO A 760 -18.48 -4.13 -5.54
C PRO A 760 -17.77 -4.67 -4.30
N GLU A 761 -18.20 -4.25 -3.10
CA GLU A 761 -17.63 -4.68 -1.81
C GLU A 761 -17.89 -6.16 -1.45
N ASP A 762 -18.79 -6.82 -2.18
CA ASP A 762 -19.11 -8.23 -1.96
C ASP A 762 -18.05 -9.17 -2.52
N PHE A 763 -17.22 -8.71 -3.45
CA PHE A 763 -16.17 -9.51 -4.07
C PHE A 763 -14.86 -9.39 -3.30
N ALA A 764 -14.19 -10.52 -3.07
CA ALA A 764 -12.78 -10.51 -2.70
C ALA A 764 -11.93 -10.45 -3.96
N LEU A 765 -11.21 -9.33 -4.13
CA LEU A 765 -10.55 -8.98 -5.39
C LEU A 765 -9.04 -8.86 -5.24
N SER A 766 -8.33 -9.04 -6.35
CA SER A 766 -6.95 -8.62 -6.52
C SER A 766 -6.76 -7.84 -7.82
N ALA A 767 -5.66 -7.09 -7.93
CA ALA A 767 -5.29 -6.34 -9.11
C ALA A 767 -3.80 -6.50 -9.42
N VAL A 768 -3.49 -6.81 -10.67
CA VAL A 768 -2.11 -7.08 -11.11
C VAL A 768 -1.71 -6.30 -12.37
N HIS A 769 -2.64 -5.52 -12.95
CA HIS A 769 -2.42 -4.80 -14.20
C HIS A 769 -2.75 -3.29 -14.07
N PRO A 770 -2.03 -2.53 -13.20
CA PRO A 770 -2.23 -1.09 -13.11
C PRO A 770 -1.76 -0.38 -14.40
N LEU A 771 -2.62 0.47 -15.00
CA LEU A 771 -2.36 1.18 -16.26
C LEU A 771 -2.95 2.60 -16.27
N GLY A 772 -2.52 3.45 -17.22
CA GLY A 772 -3.23 4.67 -17.64
C GLY A 772 -2.95 5.96 -16.87
N THR A 773 -2.09 5.93 -15.86
CA THR A 773 -1.82 7.07 -14.97
C THR A 773 -1.02 8.22 -15.58
N ALA A 774 -0.52 8.05 -16.80
CA ALA A 774 0.10 9.09 -17.62
C ALA A 774 -0.33 8.89 -19.07
N ARG A 775 -1.64 8.69 -19.27
CA ARG A 775 -2.20 8.16 -20.53
C ARG A 775 -1.76 8.96 -21.76
N MET A 776 -1.57 8.21 -22.84
CA MET A 776 -1.38 8.71 -24.20
C MET A 776 -2.69 9.25 -24.79
N GLY A 777 -2.60 10.34 -25.54
CA GLY A 777 -3.73 10.94 -26.26
C GLY A 777 -3.30 12.11 -27.14
N THR A 778 -4.14 12.47 -28.11
CA THR A 778 -3.89 13.60 -29.02
C THR A 778 -4.28 14.95 -28.43
N ASP A 779 -5.20 14.98 -27.46
CA ASP A 779 -5.65 16.19 -26.76
C ASP A 779 -4.78 16.44 -25.50
N PRO A 780 -3.93 17.49 -25.50
CA PRO A 780 -3.06 17.80 -24.36
C PRO A 780 -3.82 18.20 -23.10
N SER A 781 -5.10 18.59 -23.20
CA SER A 781 -5.93 18.91 -22.03
C SER A 781 -6.45 17.66 -21.32
N LYS A 782 -6.43 16.50 -22.01
CA LYS A 782 -6.97 15.24 -21.51
C LYS A 782 -5.92 14.14 -21.42
N SER A 783 -4.67 14.37 -21.80
CA SER A 783 -3.61 13.35 -21.77
C SER A 783 -2.32 13.91 -21.20
N VAL A 784 -1.35 13.03 -20.96
CA VAL A 784 -0.02 13.42 -20.45
C VAL A 784 1.02 13.34 -21.55
N VAL A 785 0.94 12.31 -22.39
CA VAL A 785 1.85 12.12 -23.52
C VAL A 785 1.11 12.06 -24.85
N GLY A 786 1.77 12.48 -25.91
CA GLY A 786 1.29 12.37 -27.28
C GLY A 786 1.44 10.96 -27.87
N PRO A 787 0.90 10.74 -29.08
CA PRO A 787 1.19 9.59 -29.93
C PRO A 787 2.65 9.11 -29.94
N ASP A 788 3.58 10.04 -29.86
CA ASP A 788 5.02 9.85 -29.93
C ASP A 788 5.68 9.50 -28.58
N HIS A 789 4.87 9.25 -27.55
CA HIS A 789 5.28 9.02 -26.15
C HIS A 789 5.86 10.25 -25.43
N GLN A 790 6.01 11.39 -26.10
CA GLN A 790 6.57 12.59 -25.50
C GLN A 790 5.53 13.28 -24.62
N CYS A 791 5.95 13.78 -23.45
CA CYS A 791 5.13 14.61 -22.59
C CYS A 791 4.75 15.91 -23.31
N HIS A 792 3.46 16.25 -23.33
CA HIS A 792 2.97 17.46 -24.00
C HIS A 792 3.61 18.75 -23.47
N ASP A 793 3.89 18.82 -22.17
CA ASP A 793 4.39 20.02 -21.50
C ASP A 793 5.92 20.09 -21.41
N VAL A 794 6.63 18.97 -21.60
CA VAL A 794 8.07 18.86 -21.30
C VAL A 794 8.77 18.16 -22.46
N PRO A 795 9.34 18.92 -23.41
CA PRO A 795 10.10 18.35 -24.52
C PRO A 795 11.24 17.44 -24.04
N ASP A 796 11.52 16.40 -24.82
CA ASP A 796 12.52 15.35 -24.57
C ASP A 796 12.30 14.48 -23.32
N LEU A 797 11.15 14.63 -22.65
CA LEU A 797 10.68 13.72 -21.62
C LEU A 797 9.65 12.76 -22.21
N TYR A 798 9.90 11.46 -22.13
CA TYR A 798 9.03 10.43 -22.69
C TYR A 798 8.52 9.51 -21.59
N VAL A 799 7.28 8.99 -21.74
CA VAL A 799 6.75 7.95 -20.86
C VAL A 799 6.50 6.68 -21.66
N VAL A 800 7.21 5.61 -21.29
CA VAL A 800 7.20 4.33 -22.01
C VAL A 800 7.04 3.21 -21.00
N ASP A 801 5.83 3.06 -20.47
CA ASP A 801 5.43 1.97 -19.57
C ASP A 801 3.89 1.85 -19.49
N GLY A 802 3.38 1.06 -18.54
CA GLY A 802 1.95 0.90 -18.29
C GLY A 802 1.19 2.20 -17.98
N ALA A 803 1.85 3.25 -17.50
CA ALA A 803 1.23 4.55 -17.26
C ALA A 803 0.74 5.20 -18.56
N ALA A 804 1.47 5.01 -19.67
CA ALA A 804 1.14 5.59 -20.97
C ALA A 804 0.00 4.84 -21.70
N VAL A 805 -0.30 3.59 -21.32
CA VAL A 805 -1.33 2.78 -21.97
C VAL A 805 -2.70 3.47 -21.87
N PRO A 806 -3.39 3.78 -22.98
CA PRO A 806 -4.54 4.69 -22.96
C PRO A 806 -5.75 4.24 -22.14
N THR A 807 -6.07 2.94 -22.16
CA THR A 807 -7.25 2.37 -21.48
C THR A 807 -6.95 0.97 -20.95
N ALA A 808 -7.85 0.43 -20.11
CA ALA A 808 -7.87 -0.99 -19.77
C ALA A 808 -7.87 -1.85 -21.05
N LEU A 809 -7.14 -2.98 -21.00
CA LEU A 809 -6.96 -3.89 -22.14
C LEU A 809 -7.90 -5.10 -22.10
N GLY A 810 -8.38 -5.47 -20.90
CA GLY A 810 -9.09 -6.75 -20.68
C GLY A 810 -8.20 -8.00 -20.77
N VAL A 811 -6.89 -7.84 -20.99
CA VAL A 811 -5.89 -8.90 -21.06
C VAL A 811 -4.57 -8.45 -20.39
N ASN A 812 -3.60 -9.36 -20.25
CA ASN A 812 -2.31 -9.08 -19.61
C ASN A 812 -1.50 -8.05 -20.44
N PRO A 813 -0.94 -6.99 -19.80
CA PRO A 813 -0.41 -5.84 -20.53
C PRO A 813 1.05 -5.96 -20.98
N GLN A 814 1.79 -7.01 -20.59
CA GLN A 814 3.25 -7.06 -20.80
C GLN A 814 3.63 -6.85 -22.27
N ILE A 815 3.03 -7.62 -23.18
CA ILE A 815 3.32 -7.57 -24.61
C ILE A 815 2.89 -6.23 -25.21
N THR A 816 1.79 -5.65 -24.72
CA THR A 816 1.35 -4.29 -25.11
C THR A 816 2.40 -3.24 -24.76
N ILE A 817 2.90 -3.26 -23.52
CA ILE A 817 3.92 -2.31 -23.05
C ILE A 817 5.23 -2.49 -23.83
N MET A 818 5.65 -3.73 -24.09
CA MET A 818 6.87 -4.00 -24.86
C MET A 818 6.76 -3.59 -26.33
N ALA A 819 5.60 -3.82 -26.96
CA ALA A 819 5.37 -3.38 -28.34
C ALA A 819 5.37 -1.84 -28.45
N MET A 820 4.70 -1.17 -27.51
CA MET A 820 4.77 0.29 -27.38
C MET A 820 6.21 0.79 -27.16
N ALA A 821 7.03 0.05 -26.40
CA ALA A 821 8.43 0.39 -26.18
C ALA A 821 9.31 0.24 -27.43
N HIS A 822 9.10 -0.81 -28.24
CA HIS A 822 9.75 -0.97 -29.53
C HIS A 822 9.46 0.19 -30.47
N ARG A 823 8.18 0.58 -30.57
CA ARG A 823 7.75 1.75 -31.34
C ARG A 823 8.36 3.05 -30.81
N ALA A 824 8.36 3.27 -29.49
CA ALA A 824 8.95 4.45 -28.90
C ALA A 824 10.45 4.56 -29.21
N ALA A 825 11.18 3.44 -29.22
CA ALA A 825 12.60 3.45 -29.52
C ALA A 825 12.93 3.90 -30.95
N GLU A 826 12.08 3.60 -31.94
CA GLU A 826 12.25 4.10 -33.31
C GLU A 826 12.11 5.62 -33.39
N ILE A 827 11.15 6.18 -32.64
CA ILE A 827 10.94 7.63 -32.55
C ILE A 827 12.14 8.31 -31.84
N LEU A 828 12.61 7.71 -30.75
CA LEU A 828 13.75 8.21 -29.99
C LEU A 828 15.05 8.17 -30.81
N ASP A 829 15.27 7.12 -31.60
CA ASP A 829 16.41 7.03 -32.51
C ASP A 829 16.40 8.17 -33.53
N ALA A 830 15.26 8.40 -34.20
CA ALA A 830 15.11 9.50 -35.15
C ALA A 830 15.33 10.88 -34.49
N ARG A 831 15.00 11.04 -33.20
CA ARG A 831 15.25 12.25 -32.43
C ARG A 831 16.74 12.43 -32.03
N LEU A 832 17.49 11.34 -31.93
CA LEU A 832 18.91 11.32 -31.54
C LEU A 832 19.87 11.40 -32.72
N GLN A 833 19.40 11.11 -33.93
CA GLN A 833 20.06 11.47 -35.19
C GLN A 833 20.01 12.98 -35.43
#